data_AF-A0A2H3BWB1-F1
#
_entry.id   AF-A0A2H3BWB1-F1
#
_cell.length_a   1.000
_cell.length_b   1.000
_cell.length_c   1.000
_cell.angle_alpha   90.00
_cell.angle_beta   90.00
_cell.angle_gamma   90.00
#
_symmetry.space_group_name_H-M   'P 1'
#
loop_
_entity.id
_entity.type
_entity.pdbx_description
1 polymer ?
#
loop_
_entity_poly.entity_id
_entity_poly.type
_entity_poly.pdbx_seq_one_letter_code
_entity_poly.pdbx_strand_id
1 'polypeptide(L)'
;MASEDDDLGRFDNICDIQETRDKAKEIYRLVKSNPNVSSLGTVALAAICAYVASSRLGNGDVQRNLALTVSSLATMADFESGVSTVEYALGGGHQGRKSRSSTHGFYDRLIEEHRLTAVSGFLKRSMRKAEDFLVMQAVFDIDNREIKYAIFYWIHAILMPNVRLDHEALLEETGDTGKFDCIVQLLTSRAVHLKEQITAERGEHVSALPSPYPTPSKTPTRVQRRAKPEKLPSHFDANKDTTPTRSLTLKIPRLSADNSSSGSPRRSPVLHTSEAAINGAPPELEDDSVEKLKIHEQAGESTTQGLEAYERFPNTLQGYMQWKIAESHKLRDTQQLTPEEKIAALTAGLEEKEAALSANLQAELSSLEKDLRTKDSELAVAATTITTLQSEMQKQLFEHQQELAMLNNKLEDAQYSKKTRQEPFKDLSENAEEMSGIETTSDQHLKTDAALQLSGSGQKEAEHSRLQRDESFGEELEDFRDRESHQGDTLKDEIQRLQDENLVITTRYKRKIDALKCQITSERITRQQQDILEYLNITAQRAHLSEAIDDYEPRRETSRRVLMAVRSHLKALDAIGERRRNIPLKYDKLVEVVTNRYGIKEEDEDEIGDFDLWGVQGEDGDEGLDTAGLEPRHKKRKVASVS
;
A
#
# COMPACT_ATOMS: atom_id res chain seq x y z
N MET A 1 27.25 -35.04 -19.45
CA MET A 1 26.56 -34.00 -18.66
C MET A 1 27.40 -32.74 -18.76
N ALA A 2 26.81 -31.58 -19.07
CA ALA A 2 27.51 -30.30 -18.88
C ALA A 2 27.73 -30.08 -17.38
N SER A 3 28.81 -29.40 -16.98
CA SER A 3 29.00 -29.11 -15.56
C SER A 3 28.01 -28.02 -15.12
N GLU A 4 27.62 -28.01 -13.85
CA GLU A 4 26.73 -26.95 -13.36
C GLU A 4 27.43 -25.58 -13.35
N ASP A 5 28.76 -25.57 -13.30
CA ASP A 5 29.59 -24.37 -13.40
C ASP A 5 29.52 -23.72 -14.80
N ASP A 6 29.42 -24.51 -15.88
CA ASP A 6 29.26 -24.02 -17.26
C ASP A 6 27.94 -23.25 -17.47
N ASP A 7 26.87 -23.64 -16.77
CA ASP A 7 25.59 -22.91 -16.79
C ASP A 7 25.70 -21.58 -16.04
N LEU A 8 26.44 -21.55 -14.91
CA LEU A 8 26.56 -20.37 -14.05
C LEU A 8 27.48 -19.28 -14.63
N GLY A 9 28.45 -19.62 -15.48
CA GLY A 9 29.29 -18.64 -16.18
C GLY A 9 28.53 -17.75 -17.18
N ARG A 10 27.29 -18.09 -17.53
CA ARG A 10 26.48 -17.33 -18.49
C ARG A 10 26.01 -15.98 -17.95
N PHE A 11 25.78 -15.88 -16.64
CA PHE A 11 25.33 -14.64 -16.01
C PHE A 11 26.40 -13.53 -16.05
N ASP A 12 27.68 -13.90 -16.17
CA ASP A 12 28.80 -12.95 -16.29
C ASP A 12 28.78 -12.17 -17.63
N ASN A 13 28.03 -12.65 -18.64
CA ASN A 13 27.79 -11.98 -19.92
C ASN A 13 26.44 -11.24 -20.02
N ILE A 14 25.62 -11.25 -18.95
CA ILE A 14 24.23 -10.73 -18.97
C ILE A 14 24.03 -9.63 -17.93
N CYS A 15 24.61 -9.78 -16.73
CA CYS A 15 24.47 -8.83 -15.63
C CYS A 15 25.78 -8.06 -15.43
N ASP A 16 25.77 -6.75 -15.63
CA ASP A 16 26.92 -5.89 -15.34
C ASP A 16 27.09 -5.72 -13.82
N ILE A 17 25.99 -5.69 -13.07
CA ILE A 17 26.00 -5.55 -11.60
C ILE A 17 26.11 -6.93 -10.92
N GLN A 18 27.10 -7.07 -10.04
CA GLN A 18 27.36 -8.29 -9.27
C GLN A 18 26.16 -8.75 -8.42
N GLU A 19 25.45 -7.82 -7.79
CA GLU A 19 24.24 -8.10 -6.99
C GLU A 19 23.13 -8.77 -7.84
N THR A 20 22.86 -8.23 -9.03
CA THR A 20 21.93 -8.86 -9.98
C THR A 20 22.41 -10.25 -10.38
N ARG A 21 23.71 -10.41 -10.61
CA ARG A 21 24.33 -11.66 -11.04
C ARG A 21 24.15 -12.75 -9.99
N ASP A 22 24.42 -12.45 -8.73
CA ASP A 22 24.27 -13.40 -7.63
C ASP A 22 22.79 -13.74 -7.38
N LYS A 23 21.89 -12.75 -7.43
CA LYS A 23 20.45 -12.98 -7.32
C LYS A 23 19.88 -13.77 -8.50
N ALA A 24 20.42 -13.60 -9.70
CA ALA A 24 20.07 -14.39 -10.88
C ALA A 24 20.55 -15.85 -10.77
N LYS A 25 21.78 -16.07 -10.26
CA LYS A 25 22.33 -17.41 -9.97
C LYS A 25 21.50 -18.13 -8.89
N GLU A 26 21.07 -17.41 -7.85
CA GLU A 26 20.15 -17.93 -6.82
C GLU A 26 18.80 -18.34 -7.42
N ILE A 27 18.13 -17.42 -8.14
CA ILE A 27 16.86 -17.68 -8.82
C ILE A 27 16.97 -18.89 -9.76
N TYR A 28 18.03 -18.97 -10.57
CA TYR A 28 18.27 -20.07 -11.51
C TYR A 28 18.35 -21.42 -10.79
N ARG A 29 19.12 -21.53 -9.71
CA ARG A 29 19.22 -22.77 -8.91
C ARG A 29 17.85 -23.20 -8.36
N LEU A 30 17.04 -22.25 -7.87
CA LEU A 30 15.71 -22.53 -7.34
C LEU A 30 14.74 -23.04 -8.41
N VAL A 31 14.76 -22.48 -9.62
CA VAL A 31 13.81 -22.86 -10.69
C VAL A 31 14.28 -23.99 -11.60
N LYS A 32 15.58 -24.30 -11.67
CA LYS A 32 16.16 -25.36 -12.52
C LYS A 32 15.58 -26.75 -12.20
N SER A 33 15.17 -26.99 -10.96
CA SER A 33 14.53 -28.23 -10.53
C SER A 33 13.05 -28.34 -10.91
N ASN A 34 12.42 -27.27 -11.42
CA ASN A 34 11.01 -27.26 -11.78
C ASN A 34 10.82 -27.80 -13.22
N PRO A 35 10.03 -28.87 -13.44
CA PRO A 35 9.90 -29.50 -14.75
C PRO A 35 9.28 -28.57 -15.81
N ASN A 36 8.42 -27.63 -15.42
CA ASN A 36 7.79 -26.69 -16.35
C ASN A 36 8.83 -25.69 -16.90
N VAL A 37 9.75 -25.25 -16.04
CA VAL A 37 10.80 -24.28 -16.37
C VAL A 37 11.90 -24.89 -17.23
N SER A 38 12.21 -26.18 -17.02
CA SER A 38 13.19 -26.94 -17.82
C SER A 38 12.91 -26.93 -19.32
N SER A 39 11.66 -26.74 -19.74
CA SER A 39 11.25 -26.65 -21.14
C SER A 39 11.82 -25.43 -21.90
N LEU A 40 12.19 -24.36 -21.18
CA LEU A 40 12.70 -23.11 -21.79
C LEU A 40 14.14 -23.26 -22.34
N GLY A 41 14.90 -24.25 -21.88
CA GLY A 41 16.31 -24.43 -22.22
C GLY A 41 17.24 -23.49 -21.45
N THR A 42 18.51 -23.91 -21.26
CA THR A 42 19.42 -23.24 -20.30
C THR A 42 19.84 -21.83 -20.70
N VAL A 43 19.82 -21.47 -22.00
CA VAL A 43 20.15 -20.10 -22.46
C VAL A 43 18.99 -19.14 -22.12
N ALA A 44 17.77 -19.48 -22.54
CA ALA A 44 16.60 -18.66 -22.28
C ALA A 44 16.34 -18.52 -20.78
N LEU A 45 16.49 -19.62 -20.03
CA LEU A 45 16.31 -19.63 -18.60
C LEU A 45 17.29 -18.68 -17.89
N ALA A 46 18.58 -18.71 -18.22
CA ALA A 46 19.56 -17.80 -17.62
C ALA A 46 19.23 -16.33 -17.89
N ALA A 47 18.85 -15.98 -19.12
CA ALA A 47 18.46 -14.61 -19.49
C ALA A 47 17.16 -14.15 -18.78
N ILE A 48 16.18 -15.04 -18.64
CA ILE A 48 14.94 -14.76 -17.89
C ILE A 48 15.23 -14.59 -16.39
N CYS A 49 16.02 -15.47 -15.78
CA CYS A 49 16.42 -15.35 -14.38
C CYS A 49 17.17 -14.03 -14.09
N ALA A 50 18.03 -13.60 -15.00
CA ALA A 50 18.73 -12.32 -14.94
C ALA A 50 17.76 -11.11 -15.00
N TYR A 51 16.80 -11.13 -15.91
CA TYR A 51 15.74 -10.11 -16.00
C TYR A 51 14.87 -10.06 -14.74
N VAL A 52 14.44 -11.21 -14.23
CA VAL A 52 13.63 -11.29 -13.00
C VAL A 52 14.42 -10.79 -11.78
N ALA A 53 15.72 -11.11 -11.69
CA ALA A 53 16.60 -10.59 -10.65
C ALA A 53 16.69 -9.05 -10.70
N SER A 54 17.03 -8.48 -11.85
CA SER A 54 17.13 -7.02 -12.02
C SER A 54 15.80 -6.31 -11.74
N SER A 55 14.68 -6.89 -12.19
CA SER A 55 13.34 -6.37 -11.90
C SER A 55 12.94 -6.44 -10.44
N ARG A 56 13.45 -7.41 -9.66
CA ARG A 56 13.18 -7.52 -8.21
C ARG A 56 14.07 -6.58 -7.38
N LEU A 57 15.31 -6.36 -7.81
CA LEU A 57 16.23 -5.40 -7.20
C LEU A 57 15.89 -3.94 -7.56
N GLY A 58 15.16 -3.72 -8.66
CA GLY A 58 14.77 -2.38 -9.11
C GLY A 58 15.92 -1.57 -9.72
N ASN A 59 17.05 -2.21 -10.02
CA ASN A 59 18.28 -1.55 -10.45
C ASN A 59 18.37 -1.31 -11.97
N GLY A 60 17.56 -2.00 -12.78
CA GLY A 60 17.49 -1.81 -14.24
C GLY A 60 18.68 -2.34 -15.05
N ASP A 61 19.63 -3.03 -14.41
CA ASP A 61 20.80 -3.70 -14.98
C ASP A 61 20.46 -4.52 -16.24
N VAL A 62 19.46 -5.40 -16.14
CA VAL A 62 19.06 -6.28 -17.25
C VAL A 62 17.75 -5.79 -17.84
N GLN A 63 17.84 -5.05 -18.94
CA GLN A 63 16.66 -4.57 -19.66
C GLN A 63 15.94 -5.71 -20.42
N ARG A 64 14.60 -5.61 -20.48
CA ARG A 64 13.69 -6.55 -21.18
C ARG A 64 14.14 -6.90 -22.61
N ASN A 65 14.54 -5.92 -23.41
CA ASN A 65 14.95 -6.14 -24.81
C ASN A 65 16.31 -6.87 -24.91
N LEU A 66 17.23 -6.61 -23.98
CA LEU A 66 18.51 -7.30 -23.87
C LEU A 66 18.27 -8.77 -23.47
N ALA A 67 17.46 -9.00 -22.44
CA ALA A 67 17.10 -10.34 -21.99
C ALA A 67 16.40 -11.15 -23.08
N LEU A 68 15.44 -10.56 -23.82
CA LEU A 68 14.83 -11.20 -25.00
C LEU A 68 15.90 -11.62 -26.02
N THR A 69 16.80 -10.70 -26.38
CA THR A 69 17.84 -10.93 -27.39
C THR A 69 18.80 -12.05 -26.97
N VAL A 70 19.25 -12.07 -25.71
CA VAL A 70 20.13 -13.12 -25.19
C VAL A 70 19.38 -14.45 -25.02
N SER A 71 18.10 -14.41 -24.65
CA SER A 71 17.29 -15.63 -24.42
C SER A 71 17.16 -16.52 -25.66
N SER A 72 17.39 -15.96 -26.85
CA SER A 72 17.20 -16.62 -28.15
C SER A 72 15.76 -17.08 -28.42
N LEU A 73 14.78 -16.56 -27.66
CA LEU A 73 13.36 -16.80 -27.90
C LEU A 73 12.87 -15.99 -29.11
N ALA A 74 12.09 -16.63 -29.98
CA ALA A 74 11.70 -16.06 -31.27
C ALA A 74 10.71 -14.89 -31.16
N THR A 75 9.85 -14.89 -30.13
CA THR A 75 8.86 -13.83 -29.93
C THR A 75 8.88 -13.25 -28.51
N MET A 76 8.42 -12.01 -28.41
CA MET A 76 8.19 -11.33 -27.14
C MET A 76 7.13 -12.04 -26.27
N ALA A 77 6.18 -12.74 -26.89
CA ALA A 77 5.15 -13.50 -26.17
C ALA A 77 5.75 -14.73 -25.47
N ASP A 78 6.66 -15.45 -26.15
CA ASP A 78 7.38 -16.60 -25.57
C ASP A 78 8.24 -16.16 -24.37
N PHE A 79 8.88 -14.99 -24.48
CA PHE A 79 9.67 -14.42 -23.39
C PHE A 79 8.82 -14.07 -22.16
N GLU A 80 7.70 -13.36 -22.33
CA GLU A 80 6.81 -13.04 -21.19
C GLU A 80 6.15 -14.30 -20.60
N SER A 81 5.88 -15.32 -21.42
CA SER A 81 5.44 -16.65 -20.97
C SER A 81 6.53 -17.34 -20.13
N GLY A 82 7.79 -17.30 -20.58
CA GLY A 82 8.94 -17.83 -19.83
C GLY A 82 9.17 -17.08 -18.51
N VAL A 83 9.08 -15.75 -18.52
CA VAL A 83 9.12 -14.91 -17.31
C VAL A 83 8.03 -15.32 -16.32
N SER A 84 6.78 -15.44 -16.79
CA SER A 84 5.64 -15.85 -15.96
C SER A 84 5.86 -17.25 -15.37
N THR A 85 6.42 -18.18 -16.15
CA THR A 85 6.73 -19.55 -15.72
C THR A 85 7.81 -19.57 -14.63
N VAL A 86 8.86 -18.75 -14.77
CA VAL A 86 9.94 -18.61 -13.76
C VAL A 86 9.42 -17.92 -12.50
N GLU A 87 8.60 -16.87 -12.61
CA GLU A 87 8.01 -16.19 -11.46
C GLU A 87 7.04 -17.09 -10.68
N TYR A 88 6.26 -17.92 -11.38
CA TYR A 88 5.42 -18.96 -10.78
C TYR A 88 6.26 -20.02 -10.04
N ALA A 89 7.32 -20.53 -10.68
CA ALA A 89 8.19 -21.55 -10.11
C ALA A 89 8.97 -21.09 -8.86
N LEU A 90 9.24 -19.79 -8.72
CA LEU A 90 9.85 -19.20 -7.52
C LEU A 90 8.91 -19.14 -6.29
N GLY A 91 7.70 -19.70 -6.35
CA GLY A 91 6.64 -19.41 -5.37
C GLY A 91 6.16 -17.95 -5.42
N GLY A 92 6.65 -17.17 -6.38
CA GLY A 92 6.30 -15.76 -6.57
C GLY A 92 4.86 -15.55 -7.03
N GLY A 93 4.15 -16.63 -7.38
CA GLY A 93 2.74 -16.61 -7.78
C GLY A 93 1.77 -16.01 -6.75
N HIS A 94 2.16 -15.88 -5.46
CA HIS A 94 1.30 -15.28 -4.42
C HIS A 94 1.93 -14.15 -3.58
N GLN A 95 3.21 -13.78 -3.73
CA GLN A 95 3.84 -12.79 -2.82
C GLN A 95 4.81 -11.75 -3.43
N GLY A 96 5.25 -11.87 -4.70
CA GLY A 96 6.41 -11.10 -5.20
C GLY A 96 6.12 -9.84 -6.03
N ARG A 97 5.04 -9.84 -6.80
CA ARG A 97 4.47 -8.66 -7.46
C ARG A 97 3.09 -8.47 -6.86
N LYS A 98 2.62 -7.25 -6.63
CA LYS A 98 1.64 -6.59 -7.52
C LYS A 98 1.01 -7.59 -8.49
N SER A 99 0.18 -8.48 -7.96
CA SER A 99 -0.70 -9.32 -8.73
C SER A 99 -1.62 -8.38 -9.49
N ARG A 100 -1.24 -8.06 -10.73
CA ARG A 100 -2.20 -8.05 -11.82
C ARG A 100 -2.63 -9.50 -11.95
N SER A 101 -3.48 -9.94 -11.03
CA SER A 101 -4.01 -11.29 -11.02
C SER A 101 -4.77 -11.54 -12.33
N SER A 102 -5.31 -12.74 -12.48
CA SER A 102 -6.35 -13.10 -13.48
C SER A 102 -7.60 -12.19 -13.45
N THR A 103 -7.58 -11.18 -12.58
CA THR A 103 -8.60 -10.23 -12.22
C THR A 103 -8.35 -8.81 -12.76
N HIS A 104 -7.24 -8.58 -13.48
CA HIS A 104 -7.07 -7.36 -14.29
C HIS A 104 -8.18 -7.30 -15.35
N GLY A 105 -9.04 -6.29 -15.24
CA GLY A 105 -10.24 -6.16 -16.07
C GLY A 105 -11.46 -6.93 -15.56
N PHE A 106 -11.44 -7.48 -14.34
CA PHE A 106 -12.63 -8.05 -13.69
C PHE A 106 -13.68 -6.97 -13.41
N TYR A 107 -13.30 -5.93 -12.66
CA TYR A 107 -14.17 -4.78 -12.43
C TYR A 107 -14.50 -4.02 -13.71
N ASP A 108 -13.63 -4.01 -14.72
CA ASP A 108 -13.97 -3.43 -16.02
C ASP A 108 -15.17 -4.13 -16.67
N ARG A 109 -15.19 -5.47 -16.67
CA ARG A 109 -16.33 -6.26 -17.20
C ARG A 109 -17.61 -5.95 -16.43
N LEU A 110 -17.59 -5.96 -15.09
CA LEU A 110 -18.78 -5.64 -14.28
C LEU A 110 -19.26 -4.20 -14.47
N ILE A 111 -18.33 -3.24 -14.61
CA ILE A 111 -18.65 -1.83 -14.88
C ILE A 111 -19.28 -1.68 -16.29
N GLU A 112 -18.81 -2.44 -17.29
CA GLU A 112 -19.38 -2.44 -18.64
C GLU A 112 -20.76 -3.12 -18.69
N GLU A 113 -20.88 -4.29 -18.09
CA GLU A 113 -22.11 -5.10 -17.98
C GLU A 113 -23.26 -4.32 -17.32
N HIS A 114 -22.99 -3.68 -16.18
CA HIS A 114 -23.95 -2.83 -15.49
C HIS A 114 -24.02 -1.39 -16.04
N ARG A 115 -23.35 -1.10 -17.17
CA ARG A 115 -23.38 0.19 -17.90
C ARG A 115 -22.91 1.40 -17.09
N LEU A 116 -21.99 1.19 -16.15
CA LEU A 116 -21.43 2.20 -15.25
C LEU A 116 -20.17 2.89 -15.80
N THR A 117 -19.92 2.80 -17.11
CA THR A 117 -18.69 3.27 -17.77
C THR A 117 -18.40 4.75 -17.52
N ALA A 118 -19.43 5.59 -17.43
CA ALA A 118 -19.33 7.03 -17.13
C ALA A 118 -18.66 7.34 -15.77
N VAL A 119 -18.82 6.45 -14.77
CA VAL A 119 -18.23 6.60 -13.43
C VAL A 119 -17.12 5.58 -13.15
N SER A 120 -16.64 4.90 -14.20
CA SER A 120 -15.64 3.82 -14.12
C SER A 120 -14.37 4.18 -13.34
N GLY A 121 -13.80 5.36 -13.58
CA GLY A 121 -12.59 5.83 -12.90
C GLY A 121 -12.79 6.13 -11.41
N PHE A 122 -14.00 6.48 -11.00
CA PHE A 122 -14.37 6.62 -9.60
C PHE A 122 -14.63 5.25 -8.97
N LEU A 123 -15.47 4.41 -9.60
CA LEU A 123 -15.76 3.05 -9.14
C LEU A 123 -14.51 2.22 -8.86
N LYS A 124 -13.54 2.22 -9.79
CA LYS A 124 -12.26 1.51 -9.61
C LYS A 124 -11.44 2.01 -8.42
N ARG A 125 -11.49 3.31 -8.11
CA ARG A 125 -10.82 3.86 -6.92
C ARG A 125 -11.52 3.40 -5.65
N SER A 126 -12.85 3.47 -5.62
CA SER A 126 -13.66 3.05 -4.46
C SER A 126 -13.59 1.54 -4.19
N MET A 127 -13.56 0.72 -5.24
CA MET A 127 -13.36 -0.74 -5.14
C MET A 127 -11.98 -1.06 -4.57
N ARG A 128 -10.89 -0.40 -5.03
CA ARG A 128 -9.56 -0.59 -4.45
C ARG A 128 -9.49 -0.19 -2.98
N LYS A 129 -10.11 0.93 -2.58
CA LYS A 129 -10.20 1.31 -1.16
C LYS A 129 -10.88 0.21 -0.32
N ALA A 130 -11.86 -0.51 -0.88
CA ALA A 130 -12.52 -1.64 -0.23
C ALA A 130 -11.68 -2.94 -0.26
N GLU A 131 -10.95 -3.23 -1.34
CA GLU A 131 -9.94 -4.29 -1.39
C GLU A 131 -8.88 -4.06 -0.29
N ASP A 132 -8.28 -2.86 -0.24
CA ASP A 132 -7.29 -2.46 0.76
C ASP A 132 -7.84 -2.58 2.20
N PHE A 133 -9.11 -2.24 2.42
CA PHE A 133 -9.78 -2.40 3.72
C PHE A 133 -9.86 -3.87 4.15
N LEU A 134 -10.25 -4.78 3.25
CA LEU A 134 -10.34 -6.21 3.55
C LEU A 134 -8.96 -6.86 3.75
N VAL A 135 -7.93 -6.39 3.02
CA VAL A 135 -6.52 -6.80 3.26
C VAL A 135 -6.06 -6.44 4.66
N MET A 136 -6.37 -5.22 5.13
CA MET A 136 -5.98 -4.77 6.48
C MET A 136 -6.62 -5.61 7.60
N GLN A 137 -7.75 -6.27 7.34
CA GLN A 137 -8.36 -7.21 8.29
C GLN A 137 -7.69 -8.60 8.26
N ALA A 138 -6.86 -8.92 7.26
CA ALA A 138 -6.10 -10.17 7.09
C ALA A 138 -6.93 -11.48 7.04
N VAL A 139 -8.26 -11.41 6.85
CA VAL A 139 -9.17 -12.58 6.80
C VAL A 139 -9.40 -13.13 5.39
N PHE A 140 -9.15 -12.34 4.34
CA PHE A 140 -9.66 -12.61 2.99
C PHE A 140 -8.59 -12.62 1.89
N ASP A 141 -8.64 -13.62 1.01
CA ASP A 141 -7.88 -13.66 -0.24
C ASP A 141 -8.60 -12.81 -1.31
N ILE A 142 -8.12 -11.60 -1.56
CA ILE A 142 -8.75 -10.67 -2.52
C ILE A 142 -8.90 -11.29 -3.92
N ASP A 143 -7.99 -12.16 -4.35
CA ASP A 143 -8.00 -12.67 -5.72
C ASP A 143 -9.13 -13.68 -5.98
N ASN A 144 -9.84 -14.10 -4.92
CA ASN A 144 -11.09 -14.82 -5.01
C ASN A 144 -12.22 -13.96 -5.64
N ARG A 145 -12.96 -14.59 -6.58
CA ARG A 145 -14.03 -13.97 -7.36
C ARG A 145 -15.22 -13.51 -6.50
N GLU A 146 -15.63 -14.33 -5.52
CA GLU A 146 -16.72 -14.05 -4.58
C GLU A 146 -16.49 -12.74 -3.80
N ILE A 147 -15.27 -12.49 -3.33
CA ILE A 147 -14.90 -11.26 -2.62
C ILE A 147 -15.07 -10.04 -3.53
N LYS A 148 -14.68 -10.14 -4.80
CA LYS A 148 -14.80 -9.01 -5.73
C LYS A 148 -16.23 -8.72 -6.15
N TYR A 149 -17.08 -9.74 -6.26
CA TYR A 149 -18.52 -9.52 -6.42
C TYR A 149 -19.16 -8.88 -5.18
N ALA A 150 -18.79 -9.33 -3.97
CA ALA A 150 -19.28 -8.72 -2.72
C ALA A 150 -18.88 -7.23 -2.62
N ILE A 151 -17.63 -6.90 -2.94
CA ILE A 151 -17.15 -5.51 -3.06
C ILE A 151 -17.96 -4.74 -4.11
N PHE A 152 -18.12 -5.28 -5.32
CA PHE A 152 -18.84 -4.62 -6.41
C PHE A 152 -20.30 -4.33 -6.01
N TYR A 153 -21.00 -5.32 -5.46
CA TYR A 153 -22.37 -5.23 -4.97
C TYR A 153 -22.51 -4.15 -3.88
N TRP A 154 -21.62 -4.16 -2.89
CA TRP A 154 -21.62 -3.19 -1.80
C TRP A 154 -21.39 -1.74 -2.31
N ILE A 155 -20.39 -1.54 -3.18
CA ILE A 155 -20.11 -0.24 -3.80
C ILE A 155 -21.31 0.23 -4.66
N HIS A 156 -21.92 -0.66 -5.44
CA HIS A 156 -23.09 -0.34 -6.25
C HIS A 156 -24.29 0.06 -5.38
N ALA A 157 -24.55 -0.65 -4.29
CA ALA A 157 -25.65 -0.36 -3.36
C ALA A 157 -25.53 1.04 -2.72
N ILE A 158 -24.30 1.51 -2.45
CA ILE A 158 -24.03 2.87 -1.96
C ILE A 158 -24.33 3.93 -3.03
N LEU A 159 -23.95 3.66 -4.29
CA LEU A 159 -24.00 4.67 -5.36
C LEU A 159 -25.36 4.76 -6.06
N MET A 160 -26.06 3.64 -6.19
CA MET A 160 -27.40 3.56 -6.76
C MET A 160 -28.38 2.86 -5.80
N PRO A 161 -28.71 3.47 -4.64
CA PRO A 161 -29.64 2.88 -3.66
C PRO A 161 -31.05 2.64 -4.21
N ASN A 162 -31.40 3.29 -5.33
CA ASN A 162 -32.68 3.11 -6.04
C ASN A 162 -32.64 1.97 -7.08
N VAL A 163 -31.45 1.44 -7.42
CA VAL A 163 -31.27 0.34 -8.38
C VAL A 163 -30.73 -0.85 -7.59
N ARG A 164 -31.62 -1.79 -7.27
CA ARG A 164 -31.20 -3.06 -6.68
C ARG A 164 -30.52 -3.89 -7.76
N LEU A 165 -29.26 -4.25 -7.53
CA LEU A 165 -28.66 -5.40 -8.21
C LEU A 165 -29.45 -6.65 -7.82
N ASP A 166 -29.63 -7.54 -8.78
CA ASP A 166 -30.17 -8.85 -8.49
C ASP A 166 -29.11 -9.66 -7.73
N HIS A 167 -29.37 -9.87 -6.45
CA HIS A 167 -28.48 -10.57 -5.54
C HIS A 167 -28.44 -12.06 -5.87
N GLU A 168 -29.54 -12.66 -6.34
CA GLU A 168 -29.60 -14.09 -6.70
C GLU A 168 -28.76 -14.35 -7.95
N ALA A 169 -28.87 -13.51 -8.98
CA ALA A 169 -28.06 -13.61 -10.20
C ALA A 169 -26.53 -13.49 -9.95
N LEU A 170 -26.12 -12.63 -9.01
CA LEU A 170 -24.71 -12.50 -8.59
C LEU A 170 -24.24 -13.70 -7.74
N LEU A 171 -25.15 -14.33 -7.02
CA LEU A 171 -24.87 -15.52 -6.20
C LEU A 171 -24.76 -16.80 -7.05
N GLU A 172 -25.55 -16.94 -8.11
CA GLU A 172 -25.42 -18.06 -9.08
C GLU A 172 -24.01 -18.14 -9.69
N GLU A 173 -23.33 -17.01 -9.88
CA GLU A 173 -21.97 -16.97 -10.45
C GLU A 173 -20.83 -17.11 -9.41
N THR A 174 -21.15 -17.13 -8.11
CA THR A 174 -20.18 -17.21 -7.00
C THR A 174 -20.29 -18.49 -6.17
N GLY A 175 -21.46 -19.12 -6.09
CA GLY A 175 -21.65 -20.47 -5.53
C GLY A 175 -21.58 -20.58 -3.99
N ASP A 176 -20.99 -19.63 -3.28
CA ASP A 176 -20.94 -19.60 -1.80
C ASP A 176 -21.61 -18.33 -1.25
N THR A 177 -22.91 -18.45 -0.98
CA THR A 177 -23.75 -17.37 -0.44
C THR A 177 -23.30 -16.93 0.96
N GLY A 178 -22.87 -17.87 1.79
CA GLY A 178 -22.46 -17.61 3.18
C GLY A 178 -21.21 -16.73 3.27
N LYS A 179 -20.21 -16.97 2.40
CA LYS A 179 -19.05 -16.08 2.31
C LYS A 179 -19.43 -14.70 1.79
N PHE A 180 -20.22 -14.63 0.70
CA PHE A 180 -20.64 -13.36 0.10
C PHE A 180 -21.33 -12.45 1.13
N ASP A 181 -22.33 -12.97 1.85
CA ASP A 181 -23.07 -12.21 2.85
C ASP A 181 -22.19 -11.79 4.03
N CYS A 182 -21.28 -12.66 4.48
CA CYS A 182 -20.31 -12.32 5.52
C CYS A 182 -19.43 -11.13 5.13
N ILE A 183 -18.95 -11.08 3.87
CA ILE A 183 -18.11 -9.99 3.36
C ILE A 183 -18.93 -8.69 3.22
N VAL A 184 -20.15 -8.75 2.67
CA VAL A 184 -21.04 -7.58 2.56
C VAL A 184 -21.43 -7.04 3.93
N GLN A 185 -21.70 -7.93 4.90
CA GLN A 185 -21.99 -7.56 6.28
C GLN A 185 -20.77 -6.88 6.94
N LEU A 186 -19.57 -7.44 6.76
CA LEU A 186 -18.32 -6.90 7.30
C LEU A 186 -17.98 -5.51 6.73
N LEU A 187 -18.11 -5.33 5.41
CA LEU A 187 -17.96 -4.02 4.78
C LEU A 187 -19.01 -3.03 5.31
N THR A 188 -20.25 -3.48 5.51
CA THR A 188 -21.33 -2.62 6.01
C THR A 188 -21.16 -2.23 7.49
N SER A 189 -20.63 -3.12 8.33
CA SER A 189 -20.47 -2.88 9.77
C SER A 189 -19.16 -2.19 10.14
N ARG A 190 -18.03 -2.57 9.50
CA ARG A 190 -16.69 -2.07 9.86
C ARG A 190 -16.15 -0.99 8.92
N ALA A 191 -16.61 -0.91 7.66
CA ALA A 191 -16.11 0.09 6.69
C ALA A 191 -16.98 1.37 6.65
N VAL A 192 -17.51 1.81 7.81
CA VAL A 192 -18.43 2.96 7.93
C VAL A 192 -17.83 4.23 7.32
N HIS A 193 -16.60 4.61 7.71
CA HIS A 193 -15.92 5.79 7.17
C HIS A 193 -15.65 5.71 5.67
N LEU A 194 -15.39 4.49 5.14
CA LEU A 194 -15.22 4.31 3.70
C LEU A 194 -16.56 4.51 2.96
N LYS A 195 -17.66 4.01 3.52
CA LYS A 195 -19.01 4.25 3.02
C LYS A 195 -19.40 5.73 3.05
N GLU A 196 -19.08 6.43 4.14
CA GLU A 196 -19.27 7.89 4.27
C GLU A 196 -18.47 8.64 3.21
N GLN A 197 -17.18 8.33 3.05
CA GLN A 197 -16.31 8.92 2.04
C GLN A 197 -16.85 8.69 0.61
N ILE A 198 -17.23 7.47 0.27
CA ILE A 198 -17.82 7.14 -1.05
C ILE A 198 -19.14 7.90 -1.25
N THR A 199 -19.94 8.08 -0.19
CA THR A 199 -21.21 8.82 -0.24
C THR A 199 -21.00 10.33 -0.41
N ALA A 200 -19.92 10.90 0.13
CA ALA A 200 -19.52 12.28 -0.10
C ALA A 200 -19.00 12.48 -1.54
N GLU A 201 -18.02 11.68 -1.98
CA GLU A 201 -17.44 11.70 -3.34
C GLU A 201 -18.51 11.41 -4.43
N ARG A 202 -19.61 10.73 -4.07
CA ARG A 202 -20.77 10.49 -4.95
C ARG A 202 -21.42 11.77 -5.48
N GLY A 203 -21.53 12.83 -4.66
CA GLY A 203 -22.25 14.06 -5.04
C GLY A 203 -21.62 14.76 -6.25
N GLU A 204 -20.28 14.77 -6.29
CA GLU A 204 -19.48 15.37 -7.36
C GLU A 204 -19.56 14.55 -8.65
N HIS A 205 -19.53 13.21 -8.55
CA HIS A 205 -19.41 12.34 -9.72
C HIS A 205 -20.75 11.84 -10.30
N VAL A 206 -21.80 11.63 -9.49
CA VAL A 206 -23.09 11.09 -9.96
C VAL A 206 -23.93 12.12 -10.71
N SER A 207 -23.68 13.42 -10.51
CA SER A 207 -24.32 14.50 -11.28
C SER A 207 -24.04 14.43 -12.79
N ALA A 208 -23.03 13.66 -13.22
CA ALA A 208 -22.70 13.43 -14.63
C ALA A 208 -23.38 12.19 -15.25
N LEU A 209 -24.09 11.37 -14.47
CA LEU A 209 -24.82 10.21 -15.02
C LEU A 209 -26.09 10.68 -15.74
N PRO A 210 -26.38 10.18 -16.96
CA PRO A 210 -27.61 10.54 -17.65
C PRO A 210 -28.82 10.05 -16.85
N SER A 211 -29.75 10.97 -16.53
CA SER A 211 -31.01 10.64 -15.84
C SER A 211 -31.70 9.47 -16.55
N PRO A 212 -31.96 8.34 -15.87
CA PRO A 212 -32.54 7.15 -16.50
C PRO A 212 -33.99 7.36 -16.96
N TYR A 213 -34.61 8.47 -16.57
CA TYR A 213 -35.90 8.90 -17.08
C TYR A 213 -35.75 10.16 -17.96
N PRO A 214 -36.09 10.09 -19.26
CA PRO A 214 -36.34 11.28 -20.06
C PRO A 214 -37.64 11.91 -19.56
N THR A 215 -37.54 12.91 -18.68
CA THR A 215 -38.69 13.74 -18.31
C THR A 215 -39.27 14.35 -19.60
N PRO A 216 -40.59 14.22 -19.85
CA PRO A 216 -41.18 14.73 -21.07
C PRO A 216 -41.03 16.25 -21.11
N SER A 217 -40.10 16.72 -21.96
CA SER A 217 -39.79 18.14 -22.09
C SER A 217 -41.04 18.90 -22.51
N LYS A 218 -41.40 19.91 -21.72
CA LYS A 218 -42.59 20.74 -21.97
C LYS A 218 -42.45 21.40 -23.33
N THR A 219 -43.48 21.24 -24.16
CA THR A 219 -43.58 21.81 -25.50
C THR A 219 -43.25 23.31 -25.51
N PRO A 220 -42.28 23.76 -26.32
CA PRO A 220 -42.01 25.19 -26.46
C PRO A 220 -43.13 25.83 -27.27
N THR A 221 -43.96 26.65 -26.61
CA THR A 221 -45.03 27.42 -27.26
C THR A 221 -44.43 28.45 -28.21
N ARG A 222 -44.39 28.08 -29.50
CA ARG A 222 -43.86 28.85 -30.63
C ARG A 222 -44.71 30.10 -30.90
N VAL A 223 -44.38 31.22 -30.26
CA VAL A 223 -44.94 32.53 -30.62
C VAL A 223 -44.29 33.04 -31.91
N GLN A 224 -45.05 33.03 -33.01
CA GLN A 224 -44.65 33.71 -34.25
C GLN A 224 -44.80 35.23 -34.10
N ARG A 225 -43.76 36.01 -34.42
CA ARG A 225 -43.92 37.35 -34.99
C ARG A 225 -42.96 37.58 -36.16
N ARG A 226 -43.49 38.18 -37.23
CA ARG A 226 -42.81 38.50 -38.52
C ARG A 226 -42.17 39.89 -38.49
N ALA A 227 -41.34 40.14 -39.52
CA ALA A 227 -40.79 41.41 -40.04
C ALA A 227 -39.33 41.70 -39.61
N LYS A 228 -38.45 42.28 -40.45
CA LYS A 228 -38.36 42.51 -41.92
C LYS A 228 -36.85 42.78 -42.21
N PRO A 229 -36.28 42.58 -43.42
CA PRO A 229 -34.83 42.68 -43.63
C PRO A 229 -34.39 44.07 -44.12
N GLU A 230 -33.24 44.58 -43.66
CA GLU A 230 -32.61 45.77 -44.28
C GLU A 230 -31.07 45.81 -44.22
N LYS A 231 -30.47 45.63 -45.41
CA LYS A 231 -29.29 46.29 -46.03
C LYS A 231 -27.94 46.47 -45.29
N LEU A 232 -26.89 46.16 -46.08
CA LEU A 232 -25.48 46.58 -45.99
C LEU A 232 -25.31 48.13 -45.99
N PRO A 233 -24.17 48.65 -45.48
CA PRO A 233 -22.97 48.92 -46.31
C PRO A 233 -21.69 48.28 -45.72
N SER A 234 -20.61 47.96 -46.45
CA SER A 234 -19.91 48.57 -47.60
C SER A 234 -18.87 49.65 -47.23
N HIS A 235 -17.70 49.58 -47.91
CA HIS A 235 -16.48 50.40 -47.83
C HIS A 235 -15.50 50.11 -46.66
N PHE A 236 -14.30 49.54 -46.84
CA PHE A 236 -13.05 49.97 -47.55
C PHE A 236 -12.31 51.13 -46.90
N ASP A 237 -11.17 50.82 -46.24
CA ASP A 237 -9.79 51.18 -46.64
C ASP A 237 -8.80 50.64 -45.58
N ALA A 238 -7.49 50.45 -45.77
CA ALA A 238 -6.59 50.14 -46.88
C ALA A 238 -5.14 50.36 -46.34
N ASN A 239 -4.18 49.48 -46.68
CA ASN A 239 -2.72 49.63 -46.50
C ASN A 239 -2.18 49.68 -45.05
N LYS A 240 -1.17 48.88 -44.69
CA LYS A 240 0.12 48.76 -45.39
C LYS A 240 0.76 47.36 -45.34
N ASP A 241 1.40 47.01 -46.43
CA ASP A 241 2.46 45.99 -46.56
C ASP A 241 3.66 46.32 -45.63
N THR A 242 4.52 45.39 -45.18
CA THR A 242 5.51 44.75 -46.07
C THR A 242 6.27 43.60 -45.38
N THR A 243 6.15 42.41 -45.97
CA THR A 243 7.21 41.37 -46.18
C THR A 243 7.88 40.62 -45.01
N PRO A 244 8.42 39.40 -45.26
CA PRO A 244 8.64 38.38 -44.22
C PRO A 244 10.13 38.07 -43.97
N THR A 245 10.44 37.03 -43.18
CA THR A 245 11.23 35.82 -43.59
C THR A 245 11.78 35.06 -42.37
N ARG A 246 11.66 33.72 -42.40
CA ARG A 246 12.50 32.64 -41.79
C ARG A 246 11.76 31.66 -40.89
N SER A 247 11.27 30.60 -41.53
CA SER A 247 11.09 29.29 -40.92
C SER A 247 12.45 28.68 -40.51
N LEU A 248 12.56 28.21 -39.28
CA LEU A 248 13.69 27.40 -38.80
C LEU A 248 13.28 25.94 -38.69
N THR A 249 13.64 25.15 -39.70
CA THR A 249 13.63 23.68 -39.63
C THR A 249 14.88 23.21 -38.89
N LEU A 250 14.70 22.67 -37.68
CA LEU A 250 15.80 22.05 -36.93
C LEU A 250 16.18 20.70 -37.58
N LYS A 251 17.38 20.65 -38.16
CA LYS A 251 17.95 19.47 -38.80
C LYS A 251 18.59 18.53 -37.78
N ILE A 252 18.35 17.23 -37.98
CA ILE A 252 19.09 16.12 -37.39
C ILE A 252 20.55 16.17 -37.87
N PRO A 253 21.56 16.06 -36.99
CA PRO A 253 22.95 15.81 -37.39
C PRO A 253 23.20 14.33 -37.71
N ARG A 254 23.73 14.06 -38.91
CA ARG A 254 24.40 12.80 -39.28
C ARG A 254 25.65 13.12 -40.12
N LEU A 255 26.82 12.85 -39.56
CA LEU A 255 28.12 12.57 -40.22
C LEU A 255 28.85 11.61 -39.26
N SER A 256 29.35 10.42 -39.63
CA SER A 256 30.15 9.94 -40.78
C SER A 256 31.66 10.09 -40.59
N ALA A 257 32.38 9.02 -40.96
CA ALA A 257 33.84 8.84 -41.06
C ALA A 257 34.62 8.80 -39.72
N ASP A 258 35.58 7.87 -39.49
CA ASP A 258 35.80 6.56 -40.14
C ASP A 258 36.73 5.65 -39.31
N ASN A 259 36.80 4.34 -39.64
CA ASN A 259 38.05 3.54 -39.67
C ASN A 259 37.81 2.11 -40.16
N SER A 260 38.57 1.71 -41.17
CA SER A 260 38.52 0.40 -41.81
C SER A 260 39.33 -0.67 -41.07
N SER A 261 38.84 -1.91 -41.03
CA SER A 261 39.72 -3.09 -41.11
C SER A 261 38.99 -4.26 -41.78
N SER A 262 39.67 -4.89 -42.75
CA SER A 262 39.14 -5.92 -43.65
C SER A 262 39.39 -7.34 -43.13
N GLY A 263 38.44 -8.26 -43.32
CA GLY A 263 38.62 -9.65 -42.87
C GLY A 263 37.60 -10.68 -43.35
N SER A 264 37.17 -10.66 -44.63
CA SER A 264 36.43 -11.79 -45.22
C SER A 264 37.41 -12.73 -45.93
N PRO A 265 37.19 -14.05 -45.89
CA PRO A 265 36.86 -14.70 -47.16
C PRO A 265 35.93 -15.94 -47.12
N ARG A 266 35.21 -16.08 -48.24
CA ARG A 266 34.84 -17.32 -48.97
C ARG A 266 33.70 -18.22 -48.47
N ARG A 267 32.70 -18.32 -49.36
CA ARG A 267 31.71 -19.39 -49.48
C ARG A 267 32.31 -20.69 -50.05
N SER A 268 31.56 -21.78 -49.82
CA SER A 268 31.26 -22.93 -50.72
C SER A 268 32.03 -24.24 -50.46
N PRO A 269 31.47 -25.44 -50.81
CA PRO A 269 30.12 -25.76 -51.33
C PRO A 269 29.39 -26.94 -50.63
N VAL A 270 28.21 -27.26 -51.16
CA VAL A 270 27.35 -28.45 -50.92
C VAL A 270 28.06 -29.79 -51.19
N LEU A 271 27.72 -30.83 -50.42
CA LEU A 271 27.81 -32.24 -50.84
C LEU A 271 26.58 -33.06 -50.33
N HIS A 272 26.19 -34.04 -51.14
CA HIS A 272 25.05 -34.97 -50.93
C HIS A 272 25.52 -36.35 -50.40
N THR A 273 24.55 -37.24 -50.15
CA THR A 273 24.66 -38.68 -49.78
C THR A 273 25.06 -38.94 -48.32
N SER A 274 24.57 -39.97 -47.61
CA SER A 274 23.69 -41.12 -47.92
C SER A 274 22.80 -41.40 -46.70
N GLU A 275 21.50 -41.64 -46.80
CA GLU A 275 20.86 -42.91 -47.23
C GLU A 275 21.37 -44.15 -46.47
N ALA A 276 20.59 -44.61 -45.49
CA ALA A 276 20.71 -45.92 -44.84
C ALA A 276 19.32 -46.36 -44.34
N ALA A 277 18.69 -47.28 -45.07
CA ALA A 277 17.40 -47.84 -44.69
C ALA A 277 17.56 -48.99 -43.68
N ILE A 278 16.63 -49.12 -42.73
CA ILE A 278 16.38 -50.37 -42.02
C ILE A 278 14.88 -50.67 -42.10
N ASN A 279 14.56 -51.84 -42.64
CA ASN A 279 13.20 -52.33 -42.85
C ASN A 279 12.55 -52.81 -41.55
N GLY A 280 11.21 -52.74 -41.47
CA GLY A 280 10.44 -53.27 -40.35
C GLY A 280 8.93 -53.10 -40.54
N ALA A 281 8.35 -53.86 -41.48
CA ALA A 281 6.90 -53.87 -41.75
C ALA A 281 6.10 -54.62 -40.64
N PRO A 282 4.81 -54.33 -40.47
CA PRO A 282 3.97 -54.91 -39.41
C PRO A 282 3.23 -56.18 -39.87
N PRO A 283 2.59 -56.92 -38.95
CA PRO A 283 1.49 -57.82 -39.27
C PRO A 283 0.12 -57.20 -38.90
N GLU A 284 -0.79 -57.26 -39.85
CA GLU A 284 -2.24 -57.12 -39.65
C GLU A 284 -2.79 -58.31 -38.84
N LEU A 285 -3.91 -58.11 -38.13
CA LEU A 285 -4.97 -59.09 -38.04
C LEU A 285 -6.32 -58.37 -38.08
N GLU A 286 -7.17 -58.78 -39.03
CA GLU A 286 -8.53 -58.30 -39.26
C GLU A 286 -9.55 -59.04 -38.38
N ASP A 287 -10.76 -58.46 -38.31
CA ASP A 287 -12.08 -59.12 -38.14
C ASP A 287 -12.36 -59.93 -36.83
N ASP A 288 -13.61 -60.06 -36.35
CA ASP A 288 -14.92 -59.82 -36.98
C ASP A 288 -16.06 -59.58 -35.94
N SER A 289 -17.29 -59.43 -36.42
CA SER A 289 -18.57 -59.76 -35.75
C SER A 289 -19.26 -58.74 -34.80
N VAL A 290 -19.88 -57.76 -35.45
CA VAL A 290 -21.32 -57.40 -35.36
C VAL A 290 -22.22 -58.26 -34.43
N GLU A 291 -23.05 -57.64 -33.56
CA GLU A 291 -24.54 -57.68 -33.65
C GLU A 291 -25.37 -57.10 -32.46
N LYS A 292 -26.50 -56.48 -32.85
CA LYS A 292 -27.83 -56.44 -32.18
C LYS A 292 -28.07 -55.66 -30.87
N LEU A 293 -28.57 -54.44 -31.07
CA LEU A 293 -29.89 -53.96 -30.62
C LEU A 293 -30.60 -54.75 -29.49
N LYS A 294 -30.88 -54.08 -28.36
CA LYS A 294 -32.23 -54.11 -27.78
C LYS A 294 -32.57 -52.85 -26.97
N ILE A 295 -33.69 -52.24 -27.31
CA ILE A 295 -34.35 -51.20 -26.51
C ILE A 295 -35.02 -51.90 -25.33
N HIS A 296 -34.81 -51.40 -24.11
CA HIS A 296 -35.78 -51.62 -23.04
C HIS A 296 -35.91 -50.38 -22.15
N GLU A 297 -37.16 -50.06 -21.86
CA GLU A 297 -37.65 -48.88 -21.17
C GLU A 297 -38.25 -49.35 -19.85
N GLN A 298 -37.70 -48.93 -18.70
CA GLN A 298 -38.52 -48.61 -17.52
C GLN A 298 -37.75 -47.98 -16.35
N ALA A 299 -38.37 -46.93 -15.81
CA ALA A 299 -38.50 -46.56 -14.39
C ALA A 299 -37.31 -46.75 -13.42
N GLY A 300 -36.68 -45.61 -13.11
CA GLY A 300 -36.53 -45.06 -11.75
C GLY A 300 -35.88 -45.89 -10.63
N GLU A 301 -34.75 -45.40 -10.11
CA GLU A 301 -34.58 -45.16 -8.68
C GLU A 301 -33.40 -44.20 -8.39
N SER A 302 -33.47 -43.58 -7.22
CA SER A 302 -32.65 -42.47 -6.71
C SER A 302 -31.12 -42.63 -6.77
N THR A 303 -30.43 -41.60 -7.26
CA THR A 303 -28.96 -41.48 -7.26
C THR A 303 -28.37 -41.28 -5.87
N THR A 304 -27.59 -42.24 -5.39
CA THR A 304 -26.60 -42.05 -4.32
C THR A 304 -25.20 -42.36 -4.85
N GLN A 305 -24.53 -41.36 -5.43
CA GLN A 305 -23.12 -41.44 -5.79
C GLN A 305 -22.31 -40.44 -4.97
N GLY A 306 -21.51 -40.97 -4.05
CA GLY A 306 -20.69 -40.14 -3.17
C GLY A 306 -19.84 -40.97 -2.20
N LEU A 307 -19.08 -41.96 -2.68
CA LEU A 307 -18.08 -42.68 -1.85
C LEU A 307 -17.02 -43.52 -2.62
N GLU A 308 -16.68 -43.21 -3.88
CA GLU A 308 -15.70 -44.00 -4.68
C GLU A 308 -14.41 -43.25 -5.09
N ALA A 309 -14.02 -42.21 -4.35
CA ALA A 309 -12.82 -41.41 -4.66
C ALA A 309 -11.52 -41.89 -3.97
N TYR A 310 -11.57 -42.87 -3.05
CA TYR A 310 -10.47 -43.12 -2.10
C TYR A 310 -9.49 -44.27 -2.45
N GLU A 311 -9.72 -45.07 -3.50
CA GLU A 311 -8.89 -46.25 -3.79
C GLU A 311 -7.64 -46.00 -4.68
N ARG A 312 -7.37 -44.76 -5.13
CA ARG A 312 -6.30 -44.49 -6.12
C ARG A 312 -4.88 -44.23 -5.58
N PHE A 313 -4.63 -44.32 -4.27
CA PHE A 313 -3.33 -43.92 -3.67
C PHE A 313 -2.43 -45.00 -3.00
N PRO A 314 -2.46 -46.31 -3.35
CA PRO A 314 -1.44 -47.25 -2.83
C PRO A 314 -0.03 -47.02 -3.42
N ASN A 315 0.06 -46.57 -4.68
CA ASN A 315 1.31 -46.59 -5.45
C ASN A 315 2.32 -45.49 -5.06
N THR A 316 1.87 -44.32 -4.61
CA THR A 316 2.76 -43.22 -4.19
C THR A 316 3.49 -43.53 -2.88
N LEU A 317 2.80 -44.13 -1.90
CA LEU A 317 3.43 -44.55 -0.65
C LEU A 317 4.46 -45.67 -0.89
N GLN A 318 4.13 -46.62 -1.76
CA GLN A 318 5.06 -47.68 -2.15
C GLN A 318 6.29 -47.13 -2.88
N GLY A 319 6.12 -46.15 -3.78
CA GLY A 319 7.22 -45.44 -4.44
C GLY A 319 8.13 -44.69 -3.46
N TYR A 320 7.57 -43.98 -2.48
CA TYR A 320 8.36 -43.31 -1.43
C TYR A 320 9.16 -44.30 -0.58
N MET A 321 8.56 -45.44 -0.20
CA MET A 321 9.27 -46.48 0.54
C MET A 321 10.38 -47.15 -0.28
N GLN A 322 10.14 -47.44 -1.56
CA GLN A 322 11.17 -47.97 -2.46
C GLN A 322 12.32 -46.98 -2.68
N TRP A 323 12.02 -45.68 -2.82
CA TRP A 323 13.04 -44.63 -2.91
C TRP A 323 13.86 -44.55 -1.62
N LYS A 324 13.24 -44.54 -0.43
CA LYS A 324 13.95 -44.59 0.86
C LYS A 324 14.84 -45.83 1.01
N ILE A 325 14.39 -46.99 0.53
CA ILE A 325 15.20 -48.21 0.52
C ILE A 325 16.41 -48.03 -0.42
N ALA A 326 16.22 -47.53 -1.64
CA ALA A 326 17.31 -47.26 -2.58
C ALA A 326 18.33 -46.23 -2.06
N GLU A 327 17.86 -45.17 -1.40
CA GLU A 327 18.69 -44.16 -0.71
C GLU A 327 19.57 -44.83 0.37
N SER A 328 18.99 -45.74 1.17
CA SER A 328 19.70 -46.48 2.22
C SER A 328 20.75 -47.47 1.68
N HIS A 329 20.59 -47.93 0.43
CA HIS A 329 21.57 -48.77 -0.26
C HIS A 329 22.75 -47.99 -0.84
N LYS A 330 22.61 -46.70 -1.20
CA LYS A 330 23.72 -45.84 -1.63
C LYS A 330 24.68 -45.47 -0.48
N LEU A 331 24.20 -45.49 0.76
CA LEU A 331 24.97 -45.22 1.98
C LEU A 331 25.75 -46.45 2.51
N ARG A 332 25.92 -47.51 1.71
CA ARG A 332 26.45 -48.81 2.19
C ARG A 332 27.94 -49.05 1.95
N ASP A 333 28.59 -48.20 1.16
CA ASP A 333 30.03 -48.30 0.86
C ASP A 333 30.92 -47.46 1.79
N THR A 334 30.32 -46.67 2.69
CA THR A 334 31.05 -46.12 3.84
C THR A 334 31.21 -47.18 4.93
N GLN A 335 32.35 -47.14 5.64
CA GLN A 335 32.75 -48.13 6.65
C GLN A 335 31.61 -48.51 7.61
N GLN A 336 31.63 -49.78 8.07
CA GLN A 336 30.68 -50.30 9.06
C GLN A 336 30.86 -49.66 10.45
N LEU A 337 30.51 -48.38 10.55
CA LEU A 337 30.25 -47.70 11.80
C LEU A 337 29.19 -48.50 12.56
N THR A 338 29.49 -48.78 13.83
CA THR A 338 28.57 -49.41 14.77
C THR A 338 27.28 -48.57 14.89
N PRO A 339 26.16 -49.17 15.32
CA PRO A 339 24.91 -48.42 15.51
C PRO A 339 25.08 -47.22 16.46
N GLU A 340 25.97 -47.34 17.45
CA GLU A 340 26.30 -46.29 18.42
C GLU A 340 27.05 -45.13 17.76
N GLU A 341 28.07 -45.41 16.94
CA GLU A 341 28.78 -44.38 16.16
C GLU A 341 27.88 -43.68 15.13
N LYS A 342 26.92 -44.41 14.53
CA LYS A 342 25.94 -43.81 13.61
C LYS A 342 24.95 -42.88 14.33
N ILE A 343 24.51 -43.24 15.53
CA ILE A 343 23.69 -42.37 16.37
C ILE A 343 24.51 -41.14 16.79
N ALA A 344 25.74 -41.33 17.27
CA ALA A 344 26.62 -40.23 17.65
C ALA A 344 26.88 -39.24 16.48
N ALA A 345 27.15 -39.74 15.28
CA ALA A 345 27.34 -38.91 14.09
C ALA A 345 26.07 -38.16 13.66
N LEU A 346 24.89 -38.78 13.78
CA LEU A 346 23.61 -38.11 13.50
C LEU A 346 23.25 -37.06 14.56
N THR A 347 23.54 -37.31 15.84
CA THR A 347 23.37 -36.34 16.92
C THR A 347 24.32 -35.16 16.73
N ALA A 348 25.60 -35.39 16.48
CA ALA A 348 26.57 -34.33 16.21
C ALA A 348 26.19 -33.47 14.99
N GLY A 349 25.73 -34.10 13.90
CA GLY A 349 25.25 -33.39 12.71
C GLY A 349 23.89 -32.68 12.88
N LEU A 350 23.12 -33.02 13.93
CA LEU A 350 21.94 -32.27 14.35
C LEU A 350 22.33 -31.08 15.22
N GLU A 351 23.19 -31.28 16.22
CA GLU A 351 23.73 -30.24 17.09
C GLU A 351 24.49 -29.17 16.29
N GLU A 352 25.28 -29.55 15.28
CA GLU A 352 25.95 -28.62 14.37
C GLU A 352 24.94 -27.78 13.56
N LYS A 353 23.86 -28.39 13.07
CA LYS A 353 22.80 -27.67 12.33
C LYS A 353 21.97 -26.77 13.23
N GLU A 354 21.67 -27.21 14.45
CA GLU A 354 20.98 -26.40 15.46
C GLU A 354 21.83 -25.21 15.87
N ALA A 355 23.14 -25.41 16.11
CA ALA A 355 24.09 -24.34 16.39
C ALA A 355 24.22 -23.35 15.21
N ALA A 356 24.31 -23.84 13.97
CA ALA A 356 24.37 -22.99 12.78
C ALA A 356 23.09 -22.18 12.58
N LEU A 357 21.92 -22.79 12.80
CA LEU A 357 20.62 -22.11 12.67
C LEU A 357 20.40 -21.10 13.81
N SER A 358 20.80 -21.44 15.04
CA SER A 358 20.80 -20.52 16.18
C SER A 358 21.74 -19.33 15.96
N ALA A 359 22.95 -19.56 15.46
CA ALA A 359 23.90 -18.50 15.13
C ALA A 359 23.38 -17.57 14.02
N ASN A 360 22.72 -18.13 12.99
CA ASN A 360 22.13 -17.33 11.92
C ASN A 360 20.96 -16.46 12.42
N LEU A 361 20.05 -17.02 13.23
CA LEU A 361 18.98 -16.25 13.88
C LEU A 361 19.52 -15.17 14.82
N GLN A 362 20.59 -15.46 15.57
CA GLN A 362 21.24 -14.49 16.45
C GLN A 362 21.88 -13.34 15.64
N ALA A 363 22.44 -13.62 14.45
CA ALA A 363 22.97 -12.62 13.54
C ALA A 363 21.86 -11.74 12.93
N GLU A 364 20.74 -12.34 12.49
CA GLU A 364 19.57 -11.59 12.00
C GLU A 364 18.99 -10.68 13.09
N LEU A 365 18.78 -11.19 14.31
CA LEU A 365 18.31 -10.38 15.45
C LEU A 365 19.27 -9.22 15.77
N SER A 366 20.59 -9.47 15.75
CA SER A 366 21.59 -8.43 15.99
C SER A 366 21.58 -7.36 14.88
N SER A 367 21.32 -7.75 13.63
CA SER A 367 21.14 -6.81 12.51
C SER A 367 19.87 -5.98 12.69
N LEU A 368 18.76 -6.62 13.07
CA LEU A 368 17.47 -5.94 13.25
C LEU A 368 17.50 -4.95 14.42
N GLU A 369 18.17 -5.28 15.52
CA GLU A 369 18.36 -4.39 16.67
C GLU A 369 19.21 -3.16 16.29
N LYS A 370 20.23 -3.35 15.45
CA LYS A 370 21.06 -2.25 14.94
C LYS A 370 20.26 -1.30 14.04
N ASP A 371 19.42 -1.84 13.15
CA ASP A 371 18.52 -1.03 12.32
C ASP A 371 17.50 -0.27 13.17
N LEU A 372 16.92 -0.91 14.19
CA LEU A 372 15.98 -0.27 15.12
C LEU A 372 16.64 0.91 15.84
N ARG A 373 17.81 0.72 16.46
CA ARG A 373 18.58 1.79 17.12
C ARG A 373 18.94 2.92 16.15
N THR A 374 19.19 2.60 14.88
CA THR A 374 19.45 3.62 13.84
C THR A 374 18.18 4.44 13.58
N LYS A 375 17.01 3.82 13.48
CA LYS A 375 15.72 4.52 13.33
C LYS A 375 15.31 5.33 14.56
N ASP A 376 15.58 4.85 15.77
CA ASP A 376 15.38 5.63 16.99
C ASP A 376 16.27 6.89 16.99
N SER A 377 17.50 6.80 16.48
CA SER A 377 18.39 7.97 16.34
C SER A 377 17.93 8.96 15.27
N GLU A 378 17.43 8.48 14.12
CA GLU A 378 16.81 9.33 13.09
C GLU A 378 15.58 10.08 13.65
N LEU A 379 14.76 9.39 14.44
CA LEU A 379 13.54 9.96 15.03
C LEU A 379 13.87 10.99 16.12
N ALA A 380 14.91 10.76 16.93
CA ALA A 380 15.42 11.75 17.88
C ALA A 380 15.92 13.02 17.17
N VAL A 381 16.66 12.88 16.06
CA VAL A 381 17.10 14.02 15.24
C VAL A 381 15.91 14.78 14.66
N ALA A 382 14.90 14.08 14.13
CA ALA A 382 13.67 14.71 13.65
C ALA A 382 12.94 15.50 14.75
N ALA A 383 12.81 14.94 15.95
CA ALA A 383 12.19 15.63 17.10
C ALA A 383 12.96 16.90 17.52
N THR A 384 14.30 16.87 17.53
CA THR A 384 15.13 18.06 17.79
C THR A 384 14.99 19.12 16.69
N THR A 385 14.77 18.71 15.44
CA THR A 385 14.55 19.63 14.32
C THR A 385 13.19 20.32 14.44
N ILE A 386 12.13 19.58 14.77
CA ILE A 386 10.77 20.12 14.97
C ILE A 386 10.75 21.14 16.12
N THR A 387 11.35 20.80 17.27
CA THR A 387 11.41 21.72 18.43
C THR A 387 12.24 22.98 18.13
N THR A 388 13.31 22.87 17.33
CA THR A 388 14.08 24.05 16.85
C THR A 388 13.22 24.95 15.97
N LEU A 389 12.47 24.38 15.01
CA LEU A 389 11.57 25.15 14.13
C LEU A 389 10.43 25.82 14.91
N GLN A 390 9.86 25.14 15.90
CA GLN A 390 8.84 25.72 16.80
C GLN A 390 9.39 26.92 17.58
N SER A 391 10.63 26.85 18.08
CA SER A 391 11.28 27.96 18.79
C SER A 391 11.52 29.17 17.88
N GLU A 392 11.98 28.97 16.64
CA GLU A 392 12.19 30.07 15.69
C GLU A 392 10.86 30.72 15.26
N MET A 393 9.80 29.92 15.08
CA MET A 393 8.45 30.42 14.79
C MET A 393 7.88 31.26 15.95
N GLN A 394 8.07 30.82 17.21
CA GLN A 394 7.68 31.62 18.39
C GLN A 394 8.46 32.94 18.49
N LYS A 395 9.76 32.91 18.17
CA LYS A 395 10.61 34.10 18.12
C LYS A 395 10.13 35.11 17.05
N GLN A 396 9.84 34.65 15.84
CA GLN A 396 9.29 35.51 14.76
C GLN A 396 7.93 36.12 15.15
N LEU A 397 7.06 35.34 15.80
CA LEU A 397 5.78 35.82 16.29
C LEU A 397 5.95 36.93 17.35
N PHE A 398 6.93 36.79 18.26
CA PHE A 398 7.27 37.83 19.23
C PHE A 398 7.85 39.09 18.58
N GLU A 399 8.75 38.94 17.60
CA GLU A 399 9.32 40.05 16.83
C GLU A 399 8.22 40.85 16.12
N HIS A 400 7.29 40.19 15.42
CA HIS A 400 6.14 40.86 14.79
C HIS A 400 5.19 41.51 15.80
N GLN A 401 4.94 40.88 16.96
CA GLN A 401 4.12 41.48 18.01
C GLN A 401 4.77 42.78 18.56
N GLN A 402 6.10 42.84 18.64
CA GLN A 402 6.85 44.03 19.01
C GLN A 402 6.79 45.12 17.92
N GLU A 403 6.86 44.75 16.64
CA GLU A 403 6.71 45.69 15.51
C GLU A 403 5.31 46.32 15.47
N LEU A 404 4.25 45.52 15.63
CA LEU A 404 2.87 46.00 15.73
C LEU A 404 2.67 46.96 16.91
N ALA A 405 3.27 46.68 18.07
CA ALA A 405 3.25 47.58 19.21
C ALA A 405 3.95 48.93 18.91
N MET A 406 5.10 48.91 18.22
CA MET A 406 5.77 50.13 17.77
C MET A 406 4.96 50.92 16.74
N LEU A 407 4.24 50.25 15.84
CA LEU A 407 3.38 50.90 14.84
C LEU A 407 2.15 51.54 15.48
N ASN A 408 1.52 50.87 16.45
CA ASN A 408 0.41 51.45 17.23
C ASN A 408 0.86 52.71 17.99
N ASN A 409 1.99 52.68 18.69
CA ASN A 409 2.50 53.86 19.40
C ASN A 409 2.74 55.04 18.43
N LYS A 410 3.34 54.79 17.26
CA LYS A 410 3.52 55.82 16.22
C LYS A 410 2.19 56.37 15.69
N LEU A 411 1.16 55.54 15.59
CA LEU A 411 -0.18 55.94 15.16
C LEU A 411 -0.85 56.82 16.23
N GLU A 412 -0.74 56.47 17.51
CA GLU A 412 -1.24 57.29 18.62
C GLU A 412 -0.53 58.65 18.68
N ASP A 413 0.81 58.68 18.58
CA ASP A 413 1.60 59.92 18.49
C ASP A 413 1.16 60.81 17.32
N ALA A 414 0.93 60.21 16.15
CA ALA A 414 0.45 60.92 14.96
C ALA A 414 -0.96 61.49 15.16
N GLN A 415 -1.87 60.75 15.80
CA GLN A 415 -3.21 61.24 16.15
C GLN A 415 -3.15 62.38 17.19
N TYR A 416 -2.28 62.27 18.20
CA TYR A 416 -2.08 63.30 19.21
C TYR A 416 -1.51 64.61 18.60
N SER A 417 -0.56 64.47 17.67
CA SER A 417 0.01 65.59 16.90
C SER A 417 -1.04 66.23 15.99
N LYS A 418 -1.92 65.43 15.36
CA LYS A 418 -3.03 65.94 14.53
C LYS A 418 -4.04 66.72 15.38
N LYS A 419 -4.36 66.23 16.59
CA LYS A 419 -5.29 66.89 17.53
C LYS A 419 -4.74 68.22 18.05
N THR A 420 -3.50 68.24 18.54
CA THR A 420 -2.84 69.49 19.02
C THR A 420 -2.62 70.52 17.91
N ARG A 421 -2.48 70.10 16.64
CA ARG A 421 -2.46 71.02 15.49
C ARG A 421 -3.84 71.57 15.11
N GLN A 422 -4.94 70.92 15.50
CA GLN A 422 -6.30 71.36 15.18
C GLN A 422 -6.92 72.28 16.25
N GLU A 423 -6.50 72.16 17.51
CA GLU A 423 -6.95 73.05 18.61
C GLU A 423 -6.80 74.56 18.30
N PRO A 424 -5.65 75.10 17.86
CA PRO A 424 -5.51 76.55 17.62
C PRO A 424 -6.36 77.09 16.46
N PHE A 425 -6.88 76.24 15.57
CA PHE A 425 -7.83 76.67 14.53
C PHE A 425 -9.27 76.77 15.05
N LYS A 426 -9.59 76.10 16.16
CA LYS A 426 -10.91 76.17 16.79
C LYS A 426 -11.10 77.51 17.52
N ASP A 427 -10.10 77.90 18.32
CA ASP A 427 -10.08 79.19 19.00
C ASP A 427 -10.15 80.37 18.01
N LEU A 428 -9.58 80.24 16.81
CA LEU A 428 -9.69 81.24 15.74
C LEU A 428 -11.07 81.27 15.06
N SER A 429 -11.83 80.17 15.08
CA SER A 429 -13.21 80.16 14.56
C SER A 429 -14.21 80.74 15.57
N GLU A 430 -14.07 80.46 16.87
CA GLU A 430 -14.96 81.01 17.90
C GLU A 430 -14.72 82.52 18.11
N ASN A 431 -13.46 82.99 18.08
CA ASN A 431 -13.17 84.43 18.11
C ASN A 431 -13.56 85.19 16.82
N ALA A 432 -13.85 84.49 15.71
CA ALA A 432 -14.32 85.13 14.48
C ALA A 432 -15.82 85.47 14.51
N GLU A 433 -16.63 84.78 15.33
CA GLU A 433 -18.05 85.12 15.50
C GLU A 433 -18.27 86.31 16.45
N GLU A 434 -17.40 86.50 17.46
CA GLU A 434 -17.57 87.57 18.47
C GLU A 434 -17.08 88.97 18.00
N MET A 435 -16.35 89.05 16.86
CA MET A 435 -15.85 90.30 16.27
C MET A 435 -16.62 90.77 15.01
N SER A 436 -17.82 90.23 14.77
CA SER A 436 -18.68 90.63 13.62
C SER A 436 -19.45 91.95 13.82
N GLY A 437 -19.25 92.65 14.93
CA GLY A 437 -19.91 93.91 15.26
C GLY A 437 -18.96 95.08 15.48
N ILE A 438 -18.55 95.77 14.41
CA ILE A 438 -18.29 97.22 14.35
C ILE A 438 -18.08 97.62 12.89
N GLU A 439 -18.93 98.52 12.38
CA GLU A 439 -18.68 99.24 11.14
C GLU A 439 -17.53 100.25 11.35
N THR A 440 -16.61 100.40 10.39
CA THR A 440 -16.27 101.69 9.71
C THR A 440 -14.97 101.64 8.88
N THR A 441 -14.84 102.60 7.96
CA THR A 441 -13.64 102.97 7.18
C THR A 441 -13.27 102.10 5.96
N SER A 442 -14.17 102.13 4.98
CA SER A 442 -13.88 101.86 3.57
C SER A 442 -12.88 102.88 2.97
N ASP A 443 -11.56 102.65 3.08
CA ASP A 443 -10.58 103.24 2.12
C ASP A 443 -9.19 102.57 2.03
N GLN A 444 -9.03 101.29 2.42
CA GLN A 444 -7.80 100.50 2.17
C GLN A 444 -7.99 99.21 1.34
N HIS A 445 -9.23 98.81 1.05
CA HIS A 445 -9.54 97.49 0.49
C HIS A 445 -8.93 97.18 -0.90
N LEU A 446 -8.74 98.19 -1.76
CA LEU A 446 -8.31 97.97 -3.15
C LEU A 446 -6.82 97.57 -3.31
N LYS A 447 -6.03 97.50 -2.21
CA LYS A 447 -4.62 97.08 -2.27
C LYS A 447 -4.32 95.74 -1.61
N THR A 448 -5.19 95.26 -0.72
CA THR A 448 -5.09 93.95 -0.07
C THR A 448 -5.69 92.83 -0.91
N ASP A 449 -6.76 93.09 -1.65
CA ASP A 449 -7.48 92.06 -2.41
C ASP A 449 -6.62 91.46 -3.55
N ALA A 450 -5.74 92.26 -4.16
CA ALA A 450 -4.78 91.79 -5.16
C ALA A 450 -3.68 90.89 -4.57
N ALA A 451 -3.30 91.09 -3.31
CA ALA A 451 -2.32 90.24 -2.62
C ALA A 451 -2.96 88.93 -2.13
N LEU A 452 -4.20 88.99 -1.65
CA LEU A 452 -4.96 87.81 -1.21
C LEU A 452 -5.31 86.86 -2.37
N GLN A 453 -5.63 87.36 -3.56
CA GLN A 453 -5.88 86.50 -4.72
C GLN A 453 -4.63 85.76 -5.23
N LEU A 454 -3.43 86.38 -5.13
CA LEU A 454 -2.16 85.73 -5.50
C LEU A 454 -1.64 84.78 -4.41
N SER A 455 -1.94 85.02 -3.14
CA SER A 455 -1.62 84.07 -2.05
C SER A 455 -2.56 82.86 -2.03
N GLY A 456 -3.84 83.06 -2.38
CA GLY A 456 -4.86 82.02 -2.34
C GLY A 456 -4.76 80.94 -3.42
N SER A 457 -4.06 81.19 -4.54
CA SER A 457 -3.82 80.16 -5.57
C SER A 457 -2.71 79.19 -5.15
N GLY A 458 -1.56 79.70 -4.73
CA GLY A 458 -0.43 78.89 -4.28
C GLY A 458 -0.75 78.06 -3.02
N GLN A 459 -1.59 78.58 -2.12
CA GLN A 459 -2.02 77.82 -0.95
C GLN A 459 -2.95 76.65 -1.33
N LYS A 460 -3.82 76.82 -2.33
CA LYS A 460 -4.69 75.74 -2.84
C LYS A 460 -3.90 74.67 -3.59
N GLU A 461 -2.90 75.03 -4.40
CA GLU A 461 -2.01 74.04 -5.02
C GLU A 461 -1.18 73.28 -3.97
N ALA A 462 -0.68 73.98 -2.93
CA ALA A 462 0.07 73.35 -1.84
C ALA A 462 -0.80 72.39 -1.02
N GLU A 463 -2.05 72.77 -0.70
CA GLU A 463 -3.00 71.90 0.00
C GLU A 463 -3.42 70.71 -0.88
N HIS A 464 -3.69 70.92 -2.18
CA HIS A 464 -4.07 69.83 -3.08
C HIS A 464 -2.93 68.84 -3.32
N SER A 465 -1.68 69.32 -3.44
CA SER A 465 -0.48 68.47 -3.56
C SER A 465 -0.13 67.75 -2.24
N ARG A 466 -0.59 68.28 -1.10
CA ARG A 466 -0.44 67.65 0.21
C ARG A 466 -1.49 66.56 0.43
N LEU A 467 -2.76 66.86 0.16
CA LEU A 467 -3.86 65.88 0.15
C LEU A 467 -3.54 64.69 -0.78
N GLN A 468 -3.00 64.95 -1.96
CA GLN A 468 -2.65 63.90 -2.92
C GLN A 468 -1.47 63.01 -2.46
N ARG A 469 -0.57 63.51 -1.60
CA ARG A 469 0.44 62.66 -0.93
C ARG A 469 -0.12 61.91 0.26
N ASP A 470 -1.01 62.55 1.02
CA ASP A 470 -1.65 61.93 2.17
C ASP A 470 -2.60 60.79 1.72
N GLU A 471 -3.25 60.92 0.55
CA GLU A 471 -3.97 59.83 -0.15
C GLU A 471 -3.02 58.73 -0.62
N SER A 472 -1.91 59.05 -1.32
CA SER A 472 -0.99 57.99 -1.82
C SER A 472 -0.30 57.23 -0.69
N PHE A 473 0.03 57.89 0.42
CA PHE A 473 0.52 57.23 1.63
C PHE A 473 -0.56 56.39 2.31
N GLY A 474 -1.83 56.77 2.21
CA GLY A 474 -2.96 55.97 2.67
C GLY A 474 -3.07 54.66 1.89
N GLU A 475 -3.14 54.75 0.56
CA GLU A 475 -3.18 53.58 -0.34
C GLU A 475 -1.97 52.66 -0.10
N GLU A 476 -0.75 53.19 -0.02
CA GLU A 476 0.47 52.37 0.18
C GLU A 476 0.51 51.68 1.56
N LEU A 477 -0.11 52.26 2.61
CA LEU A 477 -0.25 51.64 3.94
C LEU A 477 -1.36 50.58 3.99
N GLU A 478 -2.41 50.75 3.20
CA GLU A 478 -3.52 49.79 3.09
C GLU A 478 -3.06 48.56 2.27
N ASP A 479 -2.35 48.79 1.16
CA ASP A 479 -1.71 47.76 0.32
C ASP A 479 -0.65 46.94 1.10
N PHE A 480 0.08 47.58 2.04
CA PHE A 480 0.99 46.88 2.95
C PHE A 480 0.24 45.99 3.96
N ARG A 481 -0.85 46.51 4.54
CA ARG A 481 -1.66 45.80 5.55
C ARG A 481 -2.37 44.59 4.95
N ASP A 482 -2.87 44.71 3.73
CA ASP A 482 -3.51 43.61 3.00
C ASP A 482 -2.49 42.52 2.64
N ARG A 483 -1.27 42.89 2.20
CA ARG A 483 -0.18 41.92 1.97
C ARG A 483 0.24 41.19 3.25
N GLU A 484 0.34 41.90 4.37
CA GLU A 484 0.72 41.32 5.65
C GLU A 484 -0.37 40.38 6.20
N SER A 485 -1.65 40.75 6.06
CA SER A 485 -2.79 39.87 6.36
C SER A 485 -2.77 38.60 5.49
N HIS A 486 -2.60 38.73 4.17
CA HIS A 486 -2.52 37.59 3.27
C HIS A 486 -1.32 36.68 3.56
N GLN A 487 -0.16 37.25 3.94
CA GLN A 487 1.00 36.46 4.32
C GLN A 487 0.77 35.70 5.64
N GLY A 488 0.10 36.32 6.62
CA GLY A 488 -0.32 35.68 7.86
C GLY A 488 -1.30 34.52 7.65
N ASP A 489 -2.32 34.72 6.80
CA ASP A 489 -3.28 33.67 6.43
C ASP A 489 -2.57 32.51 5.69
N THR A 490 -1.67 32.82 4.75
CA THR A 490 -0.91 31.80 4.01
C THR A 490 -0.01 30.95 4.94
N LEU A 491 0.64 31.58 5.91
CA LEU A 491 1.44 30.87 6.93
C LEU A 491 0.58 30.00 7.84
N LYS A 492 -0.61 30.48 8.22
CA LYS A 492 -1.55 29.73 9.07
C LYS A 492 -2.10 28.49 8.36
N ASP A 493 -2.46 28.62 7.09
CA ASP A 493 -2.91 27.50 6.25
C ASP A 493 -1.78 26.46 6.06
N GLU A 494 -0.54 26.91 5.87
CA GLU A 494 0.63 26.02 5.76
C GLU A 494 0.94 25.28 7.08
N ILE A 495 0.83 25.96 8.24
CA ILE A 495 0.97 25.32 9.55
C ILE A 495 -0.13 24.26 9.76
N GLN A 496 -1.38 24.57 9.42
CA GLN A 496 -2.48 23.61 9.52
C GLN A 496 -2.24 22.40 8.60
N ARG A 497 -1.81 22.64 7.35
CA ARG A 497 -1.47 21.58 6.39
C ARG A 497 -0.38 20.65 6.93
N LEU A 498 0.68 21.20 7.53
CA LEU A 498 1.76 20.41 8.13
C LEU A 498 1.31 19.64 9.40
N GLN A 499 0.39 20.20 10.19
CA GLN A 499 -0.23 19.48 11.32
C GLN A 499 -1.08 18.30 10.83
N ASP A 500 -1.90 18.51 9.80
CA ASP A 500 -2.73 17.46 9.20
C ASP A 500 -1.87 16.35 8.56
N GLU A 501 -0.81 16.72 7.83
CA GLU A 501 0.16 15.77 7.27
C GLU A 501 0.87 14.96 8.38
N ASN A 502 1.27 15.60 9.48
CA ASN A 502 1.87 14.92 10.64
C ASN A 502 0.88 13.97 11.34
N LEU A 503 -0.39 14.38 11.49
CA LEU A 503 -1.45 13.53 12.04
C LEU A 503 -1.69 12.29 11.16
N VAL A 504 -1.70 12.45 9.83
CA VAL A 504 -1.81 11.33 8.87
C VAL A 504 -0.61 10.39 8.98
N ILE A 505 0.62 10.92 9.05
CA ILE A 505 1.85 10.14 9.19
C ILE A 505 1.86 9.37 10.52
N THR A 506 1.55 10.03 11.63
CA THR A 506 1.49 9.44 12.98
C THR A 506 0.43 8.34 13.04
N THR A 507 -0.77 8.58 12.50
CA THR A 507 -1.84 7.58 12.42
C THR A 507 -1.43 6.37 11.58
N ARG A 508 -0.71 6.58 10.47
CA ARG A 508 -0.19 5.50 9.62
C ARG A 508 0.86 4.65 10.35
N TYR A 509 1.77 5.27 11.09
CA TYR A 509 2.76 4.53 11.88
C TYR A 509 2.14 3.79 13.06
N LYS A 510 1.18 4.39 13.78
CA LYS A 510 0.41 3.72 14.85
C LYS A 510 -0.26 2.44 14.32
N ARG A 511 -1.03 2.53 13.22
CA ARG A 511 -1.65 1.37 12.56
C ARG A 511 -0.62 0.30 12.15
N LYS A 512 0.56 0.69 11.66
CA LYS A 512 1.63 -0.26 11.30
C LYS A 512 2.21 -0.96 12.53
N ILE A 513 2.40 -0.25 13.64
CA ILE A 513 2.85 -0.82 14.93
C ILE A 513 1.81 -1.81 15.46
N ASP A 514 0.53 -1.45 15.43
CA ASP A 514 -0.53 -2.32 15.95
C ASP A 514 -0.73 -3.56 15.06
N ALA A 515 -0.64 -3.44 13.74
CA ALA A 515 -0.59 -4.59 12.83
C ALA A 515 0.60 -5.53 13.12
N LEU A 516 1.80 -4.98 13.38
CA LEU A 516 2.98 -5.78 13.77
C LEU A 516 2.80 -6.46 15.14
N LYS A 517 2.16 -5.81 16.12
CA LYS A 517 1.81 -6.46 17.39
C LYS A 517 0.88 -7.65 17.15
N CYS A 518 -0.16 -7.50 16.34
CA CYS A 518 -1.09 -8.57 15.98
C CYS A 518 -0.41 -9.72 15.21
N GLN A 519 0.58 -9.42 14.37
CA GLN A 519 1.40 -10.45 13.74
C GLN A 519 2.25 -11.20 14.79
N ILE A 520 2.95 -10.50 15.68
CA ILE A 520 3.79 -11.12 16.71
C ILE A 520 2.95 -11.99 17.67
N THR A 521 1.75 -11.56 18.05
CA THR A 521 0.86 -12.36 18.91
C THR A 521 0.32 -13.60 18.18
N SER A 522 -0.09 -13.48 16.92
CA SER A 522 -0.58 -14.63 16.14
C SER A 522 0.54 -15.65 15.83
N GLU A 523 1.74 -15.21 15.47
CA GLU A 523 2.90 -16.09 15.33
C GLU A 523 3.26 -16.80 16.64
N ARG A 524 3.23 -16.08 17.76
CA ARG A 524 3.48 -16.67 19.09
C ARG A 524 2.44 -17.74 19.44
N ILE A 525 1.15 -17.47 19.20
CA ILE A 525 0.07 -18.43 19.41
C ILE A 525 0.25 -19.66 18.52
N THR A 526 0.64 -19.46 17.25
CA THR A 526 0.86 -20.56 16.29
C THR A 526 2.03 -21.45 16.72
N ARG A 527 3.16 -20.86 17.14
CA ARG A 527 4.29 -21.63 17.70
C ARG A 527 3.90 -22.38 18.96
N GLN A 528 3.16 -21.75 19.88
CA GLN A 528 2.64 -22.43 21.08
C GLN A 528 1.71 -23.60 20.72
N GLN A 529 0.80 -23.45 19.76
CA GLN A 529 -0.04 -24.55 19.26
C GLN A 529 0.79 -25.69 18.67
N GLN A 530 1.84 -25.38 17.91
CA GLN A 530 2.76 -26.39 17.36
C GLN A 530 3.54 -27.13 18.46
N ASP A 531 4.07 -26.41 19.46
CA ASP A 531 4.76 -27.01 20.61
C ASP A 531 3.86 -27.96 21.42
N ILE A 532 2.58 -27.60 21.59
CA ILE A 532 1.56 -28.44 22.23
C ILE A 532 1.29 -29.70 21.42
N LEU A 533 1.07 -29.57 20.11
CA LEU A 533 0.83 -30.72 19.22
C LEU A 533 2.02 -31.68 19.20
N GLU A 534 3.24 -31.16 19.20
CA GLU A 534 4.46 -31.98 19.27
C GLU A 534 4.59 -32.70 20.61
N TYR A 535 4.33 -32.00 21.74
CA TYR A 535 4.30 -32.62 23.07
C TYR A 535 3.24 -33.73 23.19
N LEU A 536 2.04 -33.53 22.62
CA LEU A 536 0.98 -34.55 22.58
C LEU A 536 1.40 -35.75 21.74
N ASN A 537 2.03 -35.53 20.58
CA ASN A 537 2.56 -36.60 19.72
C ASN A 537 3.66 -37.42 20.44
N ILE A 538 4.61 -36.76 21.10
CA ILE A 538 5.65 -37.40 21.92
C ILE A 538 5.00 -38.25 23.04
N THR A 539 3.98 -37.72 23.70
CA THR A 539 3.25 -38.42 24.77
C THR A 539 2.51 -39.66 24.25
N ALA A 540 1.87 -39.56 23.06
CA ALA A 540 1.20 -40.69 22.42
C ALA A 540 2.18 -41.77 21.95
N GLN A 541 3.29 -41.40 21.31
CA GLN A 541 4.35 -42.33 20.90
C GLN A 541 4.93 -43.08 22.11
N ARG A 542 5.19 -42.37 23.20
CA ARG A 542 5.63 -42.96 24.48
C ARG A 542 4.60 -43.97 25.02
N ALA A 543 3.31 -43.63 25.00
CA ALA A 543 2.25 -44.53 25.48
C ALA A 543 2.20 -45.83 24.66
N HIS A 544 2.13 -45.73 23.34
CA HIS A 544 2.13 -46.90 22.44
C HIS A 544 3.39 -47.76 22.58
N LEU A 545 4.56 -47.15 22.76
CA LEU A 545 5.80 -47.89 22.98
C LEU A 545 5.82 -48.58 24.35
N SER A 546 5.26 -47.97 25.41
CA SER A 546 5.14 -48.64 26.71
C SER A 546 4.23 -49.86 26.62
N GLU A 547 3.02 -49.67 26.07
CA GLU A 547 2.01 -50.72 25.89
C GLU A 547 2.56 -51.90 25.06
N ALA A 548 3.27 -51.62 23.96
CA ALA A 548 3.89 -52.65 23.13
C ALA A 548 5.07 -53.40 23.80
N ILE A 549 5.60 -52.90 24.93
CA ILE A 549 6.69 -53.52 25.69
C ILE A 549 6.20 -54.28 26.92
N ASP A 550 5.11 -53.84 27.56
CA ASP A 550 4.70 -54.37 28.87
C ASP A 550 4.40 -55.89 28.82
N ASP A 551 3.87 -56.40 27.70
CA ASP A 551 3.65 -57.83 27.45
C ASP A 551 4.84 -58.54 26.75
N TYR A 552 5.94 -57.84 26.43
CA TYR A 552 7.04 -58.39 25.63
C TYR A 552 8.07 -59.16 26.46
N GLU A 553 7.96 -60.48 26.49
CA GLU A 553 8.96 -61.37 27.12
C GLU A 553 10.12 -61.74 26.15
N PRO A 554 11.37 -61.25 26.37
CA PRO A 554 12.46 -61.40 25.41
C PRO A 554 13.11 -62.81 25.46
N ARG A 555 12.65 -63.71 24.58
CA ARG A 555 13.14 -65.11 24.50
C ARG A 555 14.54 -65.30 23.91
N ARG A 556 15.16 -64.27 23.32
CA ARG A 556 16.49 -64.34 22.67
C ARG A 556 17.34 -63.12 23.01
N GLU A 557 18.65 -63.26 22.91
CA GLU A 557 19.60 -62.18 23.21
C GLU A 557 19.47 -60.97 22.26
N THR A 558 19.04 -61.21 21.02
CA THR A 558 18.64 -60.14 20.10
C THR A 558 17.39 -59.41 20.56
N SER A 559 16.37 -60.13 21.04
CA SER A 559 15.16 -59.55 21.65
C SER A 559 15.46 -58.72 22.89
N ARG A 560 16.42 -59.13 23.74
CA ARG A 560 16.87 -58.33 24.89
C ARG A 560 17.51 -57.01 24.45
N ARG A 561 18.36 -57.04 23.42
CA ARG A 561 18.98 -55.82 22.87
C ARG A 561 17.95 -54.86 22.27
N VAL A 562 16.94 -55.37 21.57
CA VAL A 562 15.81 -54.55 21.11
C VAL A 562 15.05 -53.95 22.29
N LEU A 563 14.67 -54.76 23.29
CA LEU A 563 13.99 -54.27 24.50
C LEU A 563 14.76 -53.16 25.23
N MET A 564 16.09 -53.30 25.35
CA MET A 564 16.96 -52.28 25.94
C MET A 564 17.00 -51.00 25.10
N ALA A 565 17.04 -51.10 23.77
CA ALA A 565 17.00 -49.94 22.88
C ALA A 565 15.66 -49.19 22.99
N VAL A 566 14.52 -49.89 23.01
CA VAL A 566 13.21 -49.23 23.15
C VAL A 566 13.04 -48.61 24.55
N ARG A 567 13.53 -49.26 25.62
CA ARG A 567 13.59 -48.66 26.97
C ARG A 567 14.47 -47.40 27.03
N SER A 568 15.57 -47.37 26.27
CA SER A 568 16.40 -46.16 26.14
C SER A 568 15.66 -45.05 25.38
N HIS A 569 14.89 -45.40 24.35
CA HIS A 569 14.08 -44.44 23.59
C HIS A 569 12.94 -43.86 24.42
N LEU A 570 12.25 -44.68 25.24
CA LEU A 570 11.24 -44.20 26.20
C LEU A 570 11.83 -43.16 27.17
N LYS A 571 13.02 -43.40 27.73
CA LYS A 571 13.71 -42.42 28.58
C LYS A 571 14.05 -41.12 27.84
N ALA A 572 14.38 -41.19 26.55
CA ALA A 572 14.61 -40.01 25.73
C ALA A 572 13.31 -39.22 25.50
N LEU A 573 12.19 -39.90 25.23
CA LEU A 573 10.87 -39.28 25.10
C LEU A 573 10.41 -38.64 26.42
N ASP A 574 10.63 -39.30 27.57
CA ASP A 574 10.42 -38.73 28.90
C ASP A 574 11.22 -37.42 29.08
N ALA A 575 12.52 -37.43 28.79
CA ALA A 575 13.40 -36.25 28.93
C ALA A 575 13.09 -35.12 27.93
N ILE A 576 12.45 -35.39 26.79
CA ILE A 576 11.95 -34.36 25.86
C ILE A 576 10.62 -33.80 26.39
N GLY A 577 9.70 -34.67 26.83
CA GLY A 577 8.42 -34.28 27.42
C GLY A 577 8.60 -33.43 28.69
N GLU A 578 9.56 -33.76 29.55
CA GLU A 578 9.86 -33.02 30.78
C GLU A 578 10.47 -31.65 30.50
N ARG A 579 11.34 -31.52 29.49
CA ARG A 579 11.83 -30.21 29.01
C ARG A 579 10.70 -29.33 28.46
N ARG A 580 9.75 -29.91 27.73
CA ARG A 580 8.58 -29.18 27.19
C ARG A 580 7.48 -28.90 28.22
N ARG A 581 7.38 -29.68 29.30
CA ARG A 581 6.47 -29.42 30.44
C ARG A 581 6.74 -28.10 31.17
N ASN A 582 7.97 -27.60 31.10
CA ASN A 582 8.35 -26.35 31.76
C ASN A 582 7.95 -25.09 30.99
N ILE A 583 7.25 -25.20 29.85
CA ILE A 583 6.60 -24.06 29.21
C ILE A 583 5.45 -23.60 30.14
N PRO A 584 5.50 -22.37 30.70
CA PRO A 584 4.59 -21.96 31.77
C PRO A 584 3.22 -21.55 31.23
N LEU A 585 2.46 -22.55 30.77
CA LEU A 585 1.08 -22.41 30.32
C LEU A 585 0.18 -22.99 31.41
N LYS A 586 -0.62 -22.12 32.06
CA LYS A 586 -1.74 -22.58 32.90
C LYS A 586 -2.63 -23.45 32.02
N TYR A 587 -2.90 -24.68 32.46
CA TYR A 587 -3.60 -25.69 31.67
C TYR A 587 -4.97 -25.18 31.16
N ASP A 588 -5.66 -24.37 31.96
CA ASP A 588 -6.92 -23.73 31.60
C ASP A 588 -6.80 -22.84 30.35
N LYS A 589 -5.71 -22.06 30.26
CA LYS A 589 -5.40 -21.19 29.10
C LYS A 589 -4.92 -22.00 27.89
N LEU A 590 -4.39 -23.19 28.12
CA LEU A 590 -4.02 -24.15 27.08
C LEU A 590 -5.26 -24.77 26.43
N VAL A 591 -6.20 -25.23 27.28
CA VAL A 591 -7.50 -25.75 26.86
C VAL A 591 -8.25 -24.66 26.11
N GLU A 592 -8.32 -23.44 26.65
CA GLU A 592 -8.93 -22.28 25.99
C GLU A 592 -8.36 -22.01 24.59
N VAL A 593 -7.03 -21.96 24.41
CA VAL A 593 -6.40 -21.74 23.09
C VAL A 593 -6.66 -22.89 22.10
N VAL A 594 -6.85 -24.12 22.58
CA VAL A 594 -7.12 -25.30 21.73
C VAL A 594 -8.62 -25.46 21.42
N THR A 595 -9.51 -25.08 22.34
CA THR A 595 -10.97 -25.21 22.17
C THR A 595 -11.63 -23.97 21.56
N ASN A 596 -11.12 -22.75 21.79
CA ASN A 596 -11.64 -21.50 21.20
C ASN A 596 -11.27 -21.31 19.71
N ARG A 597 -11.13 -22.40 18.94
CA ARG A 597 -11.00 -22.35 17.46
C ARG A 597 -12.21 -21.71 16.74
N TYR A 598 -13.27 -21.37 17.46
CA TYR A 598 -14.49 -20.74 16.94
C TYR A 598 -15.02 -19.57 17.79
N GLY A 599 -14.22 -19.00 18.69
CA GLY A 599 -14.72 -18.01 19.65
C GLY A 599 -13.66 -17.11 20.25
N ILE A 600 -13.05 -16.24 19.43
CA ILE A 600 -12.50 -15.00 19.97
C ILE A 600 -13.72 -14.17 20.38
N LYS A 601 -14.00 -14.11 21.69
CA LYS A 601 -14.79 -13.01 22.21
C LYS A 601 -13.92 -11.77 22.07
N GLU A 602 -14.36 -10.84 21.23
CA GLU A 602 -13.84 -9.48 21.25
C GLU A 602 -14.14 -8.96 22.67
N GLU A 603 -13.10 -8.79 23.49
CA GLU A 603 -13.22 -8.00 24.72
C GLU A 603 -13.39 -6.56 24.25
N ASP A 604 -14.52 -5.93 24.61
CA ASP A 604 -14.93 -4.63 24.08
C ASP A 604 -13.83 -3.58 24.31
N GLU A 605 -13.16 -3.12 23.23
CA GLU A 605 -12.05 -2.12 23.29
C GLU A 605 -12.53 -0.68 23.62
N ASP A 606 -13.77 -0.53 24.09
CA ASP A 606 -14.40 0.76 24.43
C ASP A 606 -13.87 1.39 25.74
N GLU A 607 -12.93 0.74 26.46
CA GLU A 607 -12.29 1.27 27.68
C GLU A 607 -10.83 1.74 27.46
N ILE A 608 -10.51 2.29 26.27
CA ILE A 608 -9.39 3.23 26.14
C ILE A 608 -9.83 4.57 26.74
N GLY A 609 -9.58 4.73 28.04
CA GLY A 609 -9.85 5.98 28.74
C GLY A 609 -9.10 7.18 28.13
N ASP A 610 -9.75 8.34 28.12
CA ASP A 610 -9.17 9.62 27.71
C ASP A 610 -7.81 9.84 28.39
N PHE A 611 -6.75 9.79 27.60
CA PHE A 611 -5.40 10.14 28.05
C PHE A 611 -5.20 11.63 27.78
N ASP A 612 -5.65 12.46 28.74
CA ASP A 612 -5.56 13.93 28.71
C ASP A 612 -4.11 14.42 28.52
N LEU A 613 -3.67 14.51 27.27
CA LEU A 613 -2.30 14.89 26.90
C LEU A 613 -2.11 16.42 26.81
N TRP A 614 -2.79 17.20 27.66
CA TRP A 614 -2.59 18.66 27.77
C TRP A 614 -2.62 19.16 29.22
N GLY A 615 -1.99 18.41 30.12
CA GLY A 615 -1.65 18.85 31.48
C GLY A 615 -0.35 19.66 31.56
N VAL A 616 -0.19 20.71 30.74
CA VAL A 616 0.92 21.67 30.91
C VAL A 616 0.56 22.62 32.05
N GLN A 617 0.90 22.22 33.29
CA GLN A 617 0.89 23.14 34.41
C GLN A 617 2.01 24.16 34.22
N GLY A 618 1.63 25.40 33.91
CA GLY A 618 2.49 26.55 34.14
C GLY A 618 2.65 26.75 35.65
N GLU A 619 3.89 26.78 36.11
CA GLU A 619 4.23 27.25 37.46
C GLU A 619 4.15 28.78 37.49
N ASP A 620 2.93 29.33 37.48
CA ASP A 620 2.73 30.72 37.88
C ASP A 620 2.84 30.82 39.40
N GLY A 621 3.90 31.49 39.85
CA GLY A 621 4.20 31.67 41.26
C GLY A 621 3.25 32.66 41.92
N ASP A 622 2.69 32.21 43.04
CA ASP A 622 2.57 32.98 44.29
C ASP A 622 2.02 34.42 44.20
N GLU A 623 0.69 34.55 44.19
CA GLU A 623 0.04 35.63 44.93
C GLU A 623 -1.28 35.12 45.53
N GLY A 624 -1.41 35.19 46.86
CA GLY A 624 -2.43 34.47 47.60
C GLY A 624 -3.74 35.22 47.79
N LEU A 625 -4.83 34.47 48.01
CA LEU A 625 -6.04 34.97 48.66
C LEU A 625 -6.84 33.82 49.29
N ASP A 626 -7.28 34.02 50.53
CA ASP A 626 -8.15 33.10 51.26
C ASP A 626 -9.47 32.84 50.50
N THR A 627 -9.98 31.60 50.51
CA THR A 627 -11.34 31.36 51.02
C THR A 627 -11.69 29.89 51.29
N ALA A 628 -12.28 29.70 52.47
CA ALA A 628 -13.00 28.53 52.99
C ALA A 628 -13.60 27.52 51.98
N GLY A 629 -13.05 26.29 52.04
CA GLY A 629 -13.77 25.06 52.44
C GLY A 629 -14.95 24.53 51.61
N LEU A 630 -14.85 23.25 51.19
CA LEU A 630 -15.98 22.29 51.09
C LEU A 630 -15.43 20.85 50.96
N GLU A 631 -15.97 19.91 51.74
CA GLU A 631 -15.59 18.48 51.68
C GLU A 631 -16.18 17.74 50.45
N PRO A 632 -15.42 16.88 49.76
CA PRO A 632 -15.97 15.93 48.80
C PRO A 632 -16.51 14.66 49.49
N ARG A 633 -17.83 14.45 49.45
CA ARG A 633 -18.46 13.20 49.92
C ARG A 633 -18.11 12.00 49.02
N HIS A 634 -17.50 10.96 49.61
CA HIS A 634 -17.32 9.68 48.93
C HIS A 634 -18.65 8.99 48.56
N LYS A 635 -18.91 8.78 47.26
CA LYS A 635 -19.99 7.90 46.78
C LYS A 635 -19.49 6.46 46.69
N LYS A 636 -20.05 5.56 47.51
CA LYS A 636 -19.83 4.11 47.40
C LYS A 636 -20.54 3.57 46.15
N ARG A 637 -19.81 3.00 45.18
CA ARG A 637 -20.38 2.30 44.02
C ARG A 637 -20.85 0.91 44.48
N LYS A 638 -22.10 0.56 44.16
CA LYS A 638 -22.76 -0.68 44.59
C LYS A 638 -22.61 -1.71 43.47
N VAL A 639 -21.89 -2.81 43.71
CA VAL A 639 -21.77 -3.91 42.74
C VAL A 639 -23.02 -4.77 42.82
N ALA A 640 -23.66 -5.02 41.67
CA ALA A 640 -24.76 -5.98 41.55
C ALA A 640 -24.23 -7.24 40.85
N SER A 641 -24.24 -8.36 41.58
CA SER A 641 -24.06 -9.69 41.01
C SER A 641 -25.34 -10.12 40.29
N VAL A 642 -25.23 -10.63 39.07
CA VAL A 642 -26.30 -11.36 38.38
C VAL A 642 -25.85 -12.82 38.23
N SER A 643 -26.77 -13.73 38.53
CA SER A 643 -26.60 -15.20 38.51
C SER A 643 -26.91 -15.80 37.14
#